data_AF-A0A968BQB1-F1
#
_entry.id   AF-A0A968BQB1-F1
#
_cell.length_a   1.000
_cell.length_b   1.000
_cell.length_c   1.000
_cell.angle_alpha   90.00
_cell.angle_beta   90.00
_cell.angle_gamma   90.00
#
_symmetry.space_group_name_H-M   'P 1'
#
loop_
_entity.id
_entity.type
_entity.pdbx_description
1 polymer ?
#
loop_
_entity_poly.entity_id
_entity_poly.type
_entity_poly.pdbx_seq_one_letter_code
_entity_poly.pdbx_strand_id
1 'polypeptide(L)'
;MARGSIAIEADKTTATRWKILRVLLVVGAVFVSLICLAIIAAEMWEYSNSVAFCTNACHDVHPEEPVANQDSYHGRIQCTECHMGRVSMVEGAMLKTGHFKHLPAVLFDNHERPLVSETMRPASESCEKCHYPPAFHDDMAREIEHYLPDADNTGKLTYLLLRTGAGTQDAEGGFGIHWHVSNPVEYIATDETKQDIRWVRTTLPDGRTVEYNDATNPLSAEEIAQAEKRTMDCVDCHNRIGHPFPAPGELIDQALADGRLSTALPFAKQEMLALLSATYATQEEAVAAADSLRARYETQYPDIAAAYATEIEQAVRLARELQTRLVFEEPGISWQSFFDNTGHDESDGCFRCHDGQHVSSEGAAIRLQCNLCHSIPVTVNLGDDPPEIAITALEEPASHLDSRFMSSHRFQVDESCAECHGEVRYGTDDSSFCANSACHGQDWPTLSLDANFAHPVSLEGQHGQATCDSCHNGGVEISRECSSCHARPLGHLDGACETCHTPVGWSASAVSDVMVGPSIPHGVVAIEDCTVCHDPGGLNWPAPTDHVAYSSAQCSVCHDLAEPVAMTWDTAKVEHALEGEHAQASCVQCHQDGAFQGTPQECASCHADDDAHAGEMGPLCAECHIPSGWALAKIDHATTAFPLQGQHLSVACQDCHQDGVYQGTPQDCWSCHQADDAHSGQLGQDCVECHTFQGWQGATFDHGLTAYPLRGEHKQAACVDCHSGNQYGGTPQDCWSCHQADDAHSVQLGQDCAQCHTPKGWQGATFDHSLTAYPLRGEHKQAACASCHPGSQYTGTPQNCYACHGTDDNHNGQFGQACEQCHVPRGWQAVTFDHGSAYPLTGKHAQVACASCHPGNQYAGTPQNCVACHQADDKHNGQFGQNCAQCHTPNGWQGASFDHGSTAYPLTGRHGQVACVSVPPGRPVRGDAPELRRLSRRGRQAQRPVWSKLRPMPLHRRLAGGLDRPRSDRFPAHGRPRRGRLYIVSWQRRLPGYAHQLLFLSRRAGLPCRHPGLRLRVLPRYRQLAARIVQPGPLL
;
A
#
# COMPACT_ATOMS: atom_id res chain seq x y z
N MET A 1 -65.05 90.00 50.95
CA MET A 1 -65.24 88.65 50.37
C MET A 1 -63.85 88.10 50.07
N ALA A 2 -63.50 86.93 50.62
CA ALA A 2 -62.11 86.43 50.63
C ALA A 2 -61.82 85.47 49.47
N ARG A 3 -60.57 85.42 49.02
CA ARG A 3 -60.08 84.45 48.02
C ARG A 3 -59.81 83.10 48.70
N GLY A 4 -60.25 82.01 48.09
CA GLY A 4 -59.90 80.64 48.46
C GLY A 4 -59.33 79.88 47.27
N SER A 5 -58.01 79.98 47.05
CA SER A 5 -57.31 79.29 45.96
C SER A 5 -56.80 77.93 46.42
N ILE A 6 -57.53 76.86 46.10
CA ILE A 6 -57.07 75.49 46.31
C ILE A 6 -56.10 75.13 45.18
N ALA A 7 -54.82 74.98 45.50
CA ALA A 7 -53.85 74.40 44.58
C ALA A 7 -54.01 72.87 44.57
N ILE A 8 -54.07 72.27 43.38
CA ILE A 8 -54.04 70.81 43.23
C ILE A 8 -52.58 70.38 43.38
N GLU A 9 -52.25 69.63 44.43
CA GLU A 9 -50.94 68.98 44.52
C GLU A 9 -50.83 67.89 43.44
N ALA A 10 -50.04 68.16 42.40
CA ALA A 10 -49.68 67.16 41.41
C ALA A 10 -48.84 66.06 42.09
N ASP A 11 -49.29 64.81 41.92
CA ASP A 11 -48.72 63.64 42.58
C ASP A 11 -47.20 63.48 42.31
N LYS A 12 -46.42 63.54 43.38
CA LYS A 12 -44.96 63.39 43.35
C LYS A 12 -44.53 61.93 43.06
N THR A 13 -45.40 60.94 43.26
CA THR A 13 -45.08 59.52 43.11
C THR A 13 -45.04 59.08 41.64
N THR A 14 -46.00 59.49 40.79
CA THR A 14 -45.96 59.25 39.35
C THR A 14 -44.76 59.90 38.67
N ALA A 15 -44.44 61.15 39.00
CA ALA A 15 -43.23 61.83 38.50
C ALA A 15 -41.93 61.08 38.87
N THR A 16 -41.90 60.45 40.05
CA THR A 16 -40.76 59.64 40.51
C THR A 16 -40.70 58.29 39.80
N ARG A 17 -41.85 57.62 39.63
CA ARG A 17 -41.97 56.36 38.86
C ARG A 17 -41.52 56.55 37.40
N TRP A 18 -41.90 57.63 36.74
CA TRP A 18 -41.45 57.94 35.38
C TRP A 18 -39.94 58.21 35.28
N LYS A 19 -39.30 58.78 36.31
CA LYS A 19 -37.84 58.92 36.37
C LYS A 19 -37.15 57.56 36.50
N ILE A 20 -37.63 56.70 37.40
CA ILE A 20 -37.10 55.34 37.59
C ILE A 20 -37.28 54.52 36.30
N LEU A 21 -38.46 54.56 35.68
CA LEU A 21 -38.72 53.86 34.42
C LEU A 21 -37.81 54.35 33.28
N ARG A 22 -37.54 55.66 33.17
CA ARG A 22 -36.58 56.20 32.19
C ARG A 22 -35.15 55.74 32.46
N VAL A 23 -34.70 55.69 33.73
CA VAL A 23 -33.37 55.15 34.07
C VAL A 23 -33.28 53.67 33.73
N LEU A 24 -34.30 52.86 34.06
CA LEU A 24 -34.35 51.44 33.71
C LEU A 24 -34.38 51.22 32.18
N LEU A 25 -35.09 52.05 31.42
CA LEU A 25 -35.10 51.99 29.95
C LEU A 25 -33.74 52.38 29.34
N VAL A 26 -33.05 53.38 29.89
CA VAL A 26 -31.70 53.76 29.42
C VAL A 26 -30.66 52.70 29.79
N VAL A 27 -30.69 52.16 31.01
CA VAL A 27 -29.81 51.07 31.43
C VAL A 27 -30.09 49.80 30.62
N GLY A 28 -31.36 49.47 30.37
CA GLY A 28 -31.77 48.37 29.50
C GLY A 28 -31.30 48.55 28.06
N ALA A 29 -31.44 49.74 27.49
CA ALA A 29 -30.95 50.04 26.15
C ALA A 29 -29.41 49.95 26.05
N VAL A 30 -28.67 50.47 27.05
CA VAL A 30 -27.20 50.31 27.10
C VAL A 30 -26.80 48.84 27.24
N PHE A 31 -27.49 48.06 28.07
CA PHE A 31 -27.24 46.63 28.25
C PHE A 31 -27.51 45.84 26.96
N VAL A 32 -28.62 46.12 26.26
CA VAL A 32 -28.92 45.54 24.93
C VAL A 32 -27.87 45.94 23.91
N SER A 33 -27.45 47.22 23.83
CA SER A 33 -26.39 47.65 22.93
C SER A 33 -25.05 46.96 23.21
N LEU A 34 -24.70 46.75 24.48
CA LEU A 34 -23.49 46.00 24.86
C LEU A 34 -23.59 44.52 24.49
N ILE A 35 -24.77 43.89 24.60
CA ILE A 35 -25.01 42.53 24.10
C ILE A 35 -24.87 42.48 22.58
N CYS A 36 -25.49 43.41 21.84
CA CYS A 36 -25.36 43.46 20.38
C CYS A 36 -23.89 43.65 19.94
N LEU A 37 -23.13 44.52 20.62
CA LEU A 37 -21.71 44.69 20.36
C LEU A 37 -20.89 43.43 20.68
N ALA A 38 -21.23 42.71 21.76
CA ALA A 38 -20.56 41.45 22.09
C ALA A 38 -20.86 40.33 21.08
N ILE A 39 -22.10 40.27 20.58
CA ILE A 39 -22.48 39.33 19.49
C ILE A 39 -21.73 39.68 18.21
N ILE A 40 -21.75 40.94 17.77
CA ILE A 40 -21.01 41.39 16.57
C ILE A 40 -19.51 41.08 16.72
N ALA A 41 -18.92 41.31 17.90
CA ALA A 41 -17.51 40.99 18.15
C ALA A 41 -17.22 39.47 18.10
N ALA A 42 -18.15 38.63 18.54
CA ALA A 42 -18.04 37.18 18.42
C ALA A 42 -18.18 36.70 16.96
N GLU A 43 -19.20 37.15 16.23
CA GLU A 43 -19.38 36.83 14.80
C GLU A 43 -18.18 37.28 13.95
N MET A 44 -17.64 38.48 14.22
CA MET A 44 -16.41 38.96 13.58
C MET A 44 -15.18 38.12 13.97
N TRP A 45 -15.11 37.60 15.19
CA TRP A 45 -14.03 36.73 15.63
C TRP A 45 -14.09 35.39 14.91
N GLU A 46 -15.24 34.69 14.94
CA GLU A 46 -15.44 33.41 14.26
C GLU A 46 -15.20 33.54 12.75
N TYR A 47 -15.77 34.56 12.10
CA TYR A 47 -15.50 34.82 10.68
C TYR A 47 -14.00 34.99 10.42
N SER A 48 -13.28 35.78 11.23
CA SER A 48 -11.83 36.00 11.05
C SER A 48 -10.95 34.75 11.27
N ASN A 49 -11.51 33.67 11.81
CA ASN A 49 -10.81 32.39 11.99
C ASN A 49 -11.24 31.33 10.98
N SER A 50 -12.33 31.57 10.25
CA SER A 50 -12.89 30.65 9.25
C SER A 50 -12.00 30.52 8.01
N VAL A 51 -12.02 29.33 7.39
CA VAL A 51 -11.41 29.09 6.06
C VAL A 51 -11.81 30.18 5.06
N ALA A 52 -13.11 30.53 4.99
CA ALA A 52 -13.65 31.52 4.04
C ALA A 52 -13.11 32.95 4.21
N PHE A 53 -12.56 33.30 5.38
CA PHE A 53 -11.83 34.56 5.55
C PHE A 53 -10.36 34.42 5.12
N CYS A 54 -9.71 33.31 5.46
CA CYS A 54 -8.33 33.05 5.06
C CYS A 54 -8.20 33.00 3.52
N THR A 55 -9.13 32.35 2.82
CA THR A 55 -9.21 32.34 1.36
C THR A 55 -9.46 33.75 0.83
N ASN A 56 -10.67 34.29 1.04
CA ASN A 56 -11.18 35.44 0.29
C ASN A 56 -10.59 36.79 0.71
N ALA A 57 -9.65 36.82 1.66
CA ALA A 57 -9.00 38.04 2.14
C ALA A 57 -7.47 37.96 2.28
N CYS A 58 -6.85 36.78 2.06
CA CYS A 58 -5.41 36.58 2.16
C CYS A 58 -4.84 35.59 1.13
N HIS A 59 -5.58 34.52 0.79
CA HIS A 59 -5.17 33.47 -0.16
C HIS A 59 -6.02 33.45 -1.45
N ASP A 60 -6.58 34.61 -1.83
CA ASP A 60 -7.44 34.80 -3.01
C ASP A 60 -6.68 34.56 -4.34
N VAL A 61 -5.35 34.48 -4.27
CA VAL A 61 -4.40 34.21 -5.37
C VAL A 61 -3.96 32.75 -5.45
N HIS A 62 -4.45 31.89 -4.54
CA HIS A 62 -4.19 30.44 -4.50
C HIS A 62 -5.53 29.68 -4.34
N PRO A 63 -6.45 29.76 -5.33
CA PRO A 63 -7.74 29.06 -5.28
C PRO A 63 -7.62 27.53 -5.19
N GLU A 64 -6.43 26.97 -5.48
CA GLU A 64 -6.11 25.55 -5.38
C GLU A 64 -6.04 25.08 -3.92
N GLU A 65 -5.48 25.89 -3.00
CA GLU A 65 -5.33 25.57 -1.57
C GLU A 65 -6.66 25.22 -0.87
N PRO A 66 -7.76 26.00 -0.97
CA PRO A 66 -9.01 25.63 -0.32
C PRO A 66 -9.76 24.48 -0.99
N VAL A 67 -9.52 24.17 -2.27
CA VAL A 67 -10.06 22.97 -2.92
C VAL A 67 -9.36 21.74 -2.32
N ALA A 68 -8.03 21.72 -2.38
CA ALA A 68 -7.24 20.65 -1.80
C ALA A 68 -7.48 20.50 -0.27
N ASN A 69 -7.78 21.59 0.46
CA ASN A 69 -8.15 21.53 1.87
C ASN A 69 -9.39 20.66 2.10
N GLN A 70 -10.44 20.86 1.31
CA GLN A 70 -11.71 20.14 1.42
C GLN A 70 -11.56 18.65 1.09
N ASP A 71 -10.67 18.32 0.15
CA ASP A 71 -10.34 16.94 -0.24
C ASP A 71 -9.48 16.21 0.83
N SER A 72 -8.88 16.94 1.77
CA SER A 72 -7.94 16.39 2.75
C SER A 72 -8.60 15.74 3.98
N TYR A 73 -7.84 14.89 4.68
CA TYR A 73 -8.17 14.42 6.04
C TYR A 73 -8.37 15.57 7.06
N HIS A 74 -7.96 16.79 6.72
CA HIS A 74 -8.08 18.00 7.54
C HIS A 74 -9.17 18.98 7.05
N GLY A 75 -10.00 18.64 6.05
CA GLY A 75 -11.05 19.51 5.47
C GLY A 75 -12.21 19.92 6.39
N ARG A 76 -12.08 19.71 7.70
CA ARG A 76 -12.98 20.22 8.76
C ARG A 76 -12.24 20.99 9.86
N ILE A 77 -10.93 21.23 9.69
CA ILE A 77 -10.06 21.99 10.60
C ILE A 77 -9.87 23.39 10.01
N GLN A 78 -9.98 24.43 10.84
CA GLN A 78 -9.79 25.79 10.37
C GLN A 78 -8.30 26.06 10.06
N CYS A 79 -7.99 26.79 8.99
CA CYS A 79 -6.61 27.16 8.63
C CYS A 79 -5.84 27.79 9.80
N THR A 80 -6.53 28.59 10.62
CA THR A 80 -5.95 29.21 11.81
C THR A 80 -5.44 28.21 12.85
N GLU A 81 -6.07 27.05 13.01
CA GLU A 81 -5.63 26.01 13.96
C GLU A 81 -4.30 25.37 13.55
N CYS A 82 -4.01 25.31 12.24
CA CYS A 82 -2.76 24.77 11.69
C CYS A 82 -1.66 25.83 11.54
N HIS A 83 -2.01 27.04 11.08
CA HIS A 83 -1.04 28.11 10.80
C HIS A 83 -0.71 28.95 12.05
N MET A 84 -1.72 29.26 12.88
CA MET A 84 -1.55 30.00 14.14
C MET A 84 -1.45 29.08 15.37
N GLY A 85 -1.75 27.79 15.22
CA GLY A 85 -1.81 26.82 16.32
C GLY A 85 -3.15 26.82 17.07
N ARG A 86 -3.45 25.74 17.79
CA ARG A 86 -4.64 25.66 18.67
C ARG A 86 -4.38 26.37 20.01
N VAL A 87 -4.21 27.68 19.92
CA VAL A 87 -3.88 28.60 21.03
C VAL A 87 -5.12 29.15 21.74
N SER A 88 -4.92 29.84 22.87
CA SER A 88 -6.02 30.50 23.58
C SER A 88 -6.56 31.72 22.82
N MET A 89 -7.83 32.11 23.01
CA MET A 89 -8.44 33.28 22.34
C MET A 89 -7.63 34.58 22.57
N VAL A 90 -7.06 34.76 23.76
CA VAL A 90 -6.23 35.94 24.09
C VAL A 90 -4.92 35.94 23.31
N GLU A 91 -4.31 34.77 23.17
CA GLU A 91 -3.03 34.55 22.48
C GLU A 91 -3.19 34.64 20.96
N GLY A 92 -4.23 34.01 20.40
CA GLY A 92 -4.63 34.19 19.00
C GLY A 92 -4.96 35.64 18.66
N ALA A 93 -5.55 36.41 19.60
CA ALA A 93 -5.75 37.85 19.42
C ALA A 93 -4.42 38.62 19.41
N MET A 94 -3.47 38.27 20.27
CA MET A 94 -2.12 38.87 20.24
C MET A 94 -1.38 38.54 18.93
N LEU A 95 -1.44 37.30 18.45
CA LEU A 95 -0.89 36.90 17.16
C LEU A 95 -1.52 37.70 16.00
N LYS A 96 -2.86 37.78 15.91
CA LYS A 96 -3.55 38.63 14.92
C LYS A 96 -3.11 40.08 14.98
N THR A 97 -2.91 40.66 16.18
CA THR A 97 -2.40 42.05 16.28
C THR A 97 -0.96 42.22 15.80
N GLY A 98 -0.10 41.21 15.97
CA GLY A 98 1.26 41.21 15.39
C GLY A 98 1.25 41.10 13.87
N HIS A 99 0.29 40.38 13.30
CA HIS A 99 0.16 40.16 11.86
C HIS A 99 -0.40 41.37 11.10
N PHE A 100 -0.95 42.39 11.78
CA PHE A 100 -1.33 43.66 11.12
C PHE A 100 -0.17 44.36 10.40
N LYS A 101 1.10 43.99 10.66
CA LYS A 101 2.26 44.43 9.86
C LYS A 101 2.15 44.07 8.36
N HIS A 102 1.42 43.01 8.02
CA HIS A 102 1.21 42.56 6.63
C HIS A 102 0.03 43.25 5.94
N LEU A 103 -0.91 43.86 6.70
CA LEU A 103 -2.10 44.48 6.13
C LEU A 103 -1.78 45.58 5.09
N PRO A 104 -0.74 46.43 5.24
CA PRO A 104 -0.32 47.34 4.17
C PRO A 104 0.23 46.64 2.93
N ALA A 105 0.92 45.50 3.08
CA ALA A 105 1.48 44.76 1.94
C ALA A 105 0.40 44.05 1.11
N VAL A 106 -0.70 43.64 1.75
CA VAL A 106 -1.92 43.17 1.06
C VAL A 106 -2.69 44.35 0.44
N LEU A 107 -3.00 45.40 1.22
CA LEU A 107 -3.80 46.55 0.75
C LEU A 107 -3.17 47.37 -0.39
N PHE A 108 -1.85 47.26 -0.59
CA PHE A 108 -1.14 47.93 -1.67
C PHE A 108 -0.48 46.97 -2.66
N ASP A 109 -0.71 45.65 -2.57
CA ASP A 109 -0.08 44.61 -3.41
C ASP A 109 1.46 44.77 -3.50
N ASN A 110 2.07 44.99 -2.34
CA ASN A 110 3.52 45.16 -2.14
C ASN A 110 4.07 44.04 -1.24
N HIS A 111 3.73 42.79 -1.56
CA HIS A 111 4.30 41.60 -0.93
C HIS A 111 5.12 40.80 -1.94
N GLU A 112 6.05 40.00 -1.43
CA GLU A 112 6.92 39.15 -2.25
C GLU A 112 6.16 37.88 -2.66
N ARG A 113 6.42 37.39 -3.88
CA ARG A 113 5.73 36.25 -4.51
C ARG A 113 6.79 35.35 -5.18
N PRO A 114 6.77 34.02 -5.00
CA PRO A 114 5.91 33.23 -4.09
C PRO A 114 5.99 33.62 -2.61
N LEU A 115 4.92 33.36 -1.85
CA LEU A 115 4.85 33.64 -0.41
C LEU A 115 5.48 32.50 0.42
N VAL A 116 6.76 32.61 0.75
CA VAL A 116 7.45 31.65 1.63
C VAL A 116 7.10 31.93 3.11
N SER A 117 6.71 30.88 3.86
CA SER A 117 6.10 31.04 5.19
C SER A 117 7.07 30.76 6.36
N GLU A 118 7.99 31.71 6.60
CA GLU A 118 9.01 31.65 7.67
C GLU A 118 8.47 31.52 9.11
N THR A 119 7.18 31.85 9.36
CA THR A 119 6.68 32.16 10.73
C THR A 119 5.73 31.11 11.32
N MET A 120 5.64 29.94 10.69
CA MET A 120 4.70 28.86 11.07
C MET A 120 5.03 28.25 12.45
N ARG A 121 4.03 28.11 13.33
CA ARG A 121 4.21 27.56 14.70
C ARG A 121 4.74 26.11 14.67
N PRO A 122 5.53 25.63 15.65
CA PRO A 122 6.01 24.24 15.66
C PRO A 122 4.85 23.22 15.70
N ALA A 123 5.11 21.98 15.28
CA ALA A 123 4.13 20.89 15.31
C ALA A 123 3.51 20.67 16.71
N SER A 124 4.30 20.90 17.76
CA SER A 124 3.89 20.80 19.16
C SER A 124 2.82 21.79 19.61
N GLU A 125 2.52 22.84 18.83
CA GLU A 125 1.46 23.82 19.09
C GLU A 125 0.26 23.71 18.14
N SER A 126 0.40 22.95 17.05
CA SER A 126 -0.60 22.74 16.02
C SER A 126 -1.02 21.27 15.97
N CYS A 127 -0.25 20.43 15.29
CA CYS A 127 -0.47 18.99 15.11
C CYS A 127 -0.69 18.25 16.44
N GLU A 128 0.16 18.47 17.44
CA GLU A 128 0.11 17.75 18.74
C GLU A 128 -1.08 18.15 19.64
N LYS A 129 -1.97 19.03 19.17
CA LYS A 129 -3.25 19.34 19.84
C LYS A 129 -4.40 18.46 19.34
N CYS A 130 -4.13 17.61 18.35
CA CYS A 130 -5.04 16.60 17.80
C CYS A 130 -4.40 15.20 17.82
N HIS A 131 -3.16 15.12 17.33
CA HIS A 131 -2.35 13.89 17.33
C HIS A 131 -1.57 13.81 18.65
N TYR A 132 -1.31 12.62 19.16
CA TYR A 132 -0.55 12.43 20.40
C TYR A 132 0.61 11.44 20.16
N PRO A 133 1.83 11.92 19.86
CA PRO A 133 2.93 11.05 19.44
C PRO A 133 3.26 9.89 20.39
N PRO A 134 3.20 10.05 21.73
CA PRO A 134 3.39 8.95 22.68
C PRO A 134 2.29 7.86 22.65
N ALA A 135 1.30 7.93 21.76
CA ALA A 135 0.30 6.89 21.52
C ALA A 135 0.40 6.24 20.11
N PHE A 136 1.41 6.56 19.30
CA PHE A 136 1.72 5.80 18.10
C PHE A 136 2.29 4.42 18.51
N HIS A 137 1.52 3.35 18.31
CA HIS A 137 1.72 2.07 19.00
C HIS A 137 1.59 0.80 18.15
N ASP A 138 0.92 0.87 17.00
CA ASP A 138 0.72 -0.26 16.09
C ASP A 138 1.26 0.14 14.70
N ASP A 139 1.85 -0.82 13.98
CA ASP A 139 2.33 -0.62 12.61
C ASP A 139 1.17 -0.69 11.59
N MET A 140 1.25 0.07 10.50
CA MET A 140 0.15 0.24 9.55
C MET A 140 0.34 -0.55 8.26
N ALA A 141 -0.51 -1.54 8.02
CA ALA A 141 -0.62 -2.18 6.71
C ALA A 141 -1.11 -1.17 5.67
N ARG A 142 -0.43 -1.13 4.53
CA ARG A 142 -0.77 -0.36 3.33
C ARG A 142 -1.02 -1.31 2.16
N GLU A 143 -2.01 -0.92 1.37
CA GLU A 143 -2.34 -1.45 0.05
C GLU A 143 -2.26 -0.24 -0.88
N ILE A 144 -1.44 -0.33 -1.93
CA ILE A 144 -1.20 0.73 -2.90
C ILE A 144 -1.56 0.19 -4.28
N GLU A 145 -2.53 0.81 -4.94
CA GLU A 145 -2.95 0.46 -6.30
C GLU A 145 -2.23 1.40 -7.28
N HIS A 146 -1.55 0.83 -8.27
CA HIS A 146 -0.72 1.56 -9.23
C HIS A 146 -0.84 0.95 -10.62
N TYR A 147 -0.83 1.78 -11.66
CA TYR A 147 -0.95 1.37 -13.05
C TYR A 147 0.36 1.66 -13.79
N LEU A 148 0.92 0.65 -14.46
CA LEU A 148 2.13 0.82 -15.24
C LEU A 148 1.89 1.70 -16.49
N PRO A 149 2.88 2.52 -16.91
CA PRO A 149 2.81 3.33 -18.13
C PRO A 149 3.07 2.47 -19.38
N ASP A 150 2.22 1.48 -19.62
CA ASP A 150 2.29 0.54 -20.74
C ASP A 150 1.03 0.56 -21.61
N ALA A 151 0.97 -0.34 -22.60
CA ALA A 151 -0.13 -0.41 -23.57
C ALA A 151 -1.46 -0.81 -22.93
N ASP A 152 -1.45 -1.72 -21.94
CA ASP A 152 -2.64 -2.29 -21.32
C ASP A 152 -3.08 -1.52 -20.06
N ASN A 153 -2.29 -0.53 -19.62
CA ASN A 153 -2.35 0.10 -18.31
C ASN A 153 -2.29 -0.97 -17.20
N THR A 154 -1.24 -1.78 -17.17
CA THR A 154 -1.17 -2.95 -16.26
C THR A 154 -1.32 -2.54 -14.79
N GLY A 155 -2.47 -2.84 -14.20
CA GLY A 155 -2.76 -2.61 -12.79
C GLY A 155 -1.96 -3.55 -11.88
N LYS A 156 -1.40 -2.98 -10.81
CA LYS A 156 -0.62 -3.63 -9.76
C LYS A 156 -1.17 -3.27 -8.39
N LEU A 157 -1.04 -4.21 -7.45
CA LEU A 157 -1.31 -4.00 -6.03
C LEU A 157 -0.02 -4.28 -5.25
N THR A 158 0.47 -3.27 -4.55
CA THR A 158 1.67 -3.34 -3.70
C THR A 158 1.26 -3.31 -2.24
N TYR A 159 1.62 -4.35 -1.50
CA TYR A 159 1.31 -4.50 -0.08
C TYR A 159 2.57 -4.34 0.79
N LEU A 160 2.49 -3.55 1.86
CA LEU A 160 3.59 -3.36 2.81
C LEU A 160 3.09 -2.97 4.20
N LEU A 161 3.87 -3.28 5.25
CA LEU A 161 3.62 -2.87 6.63
C LEU A 161 4.55 -1.69 6.98
N LEU A 162 4.01 -0.46 7.09
CA LEU A 162 4.77 0.70 7.54
C LEU A 162 5.06 0.60 9.05
N ARG A 163 6.35 0.61 9.42
CA ARG A 163 6.80 0.60 10.83
C ARG A 163 6.59 1.98 11.45
N THR A 164 5.40 2.20 12.01
CA THR A 164 4.91 3.50 12.51
C THR A 164 4.93 3.60 14.04
N GLY A 165 5.43 2.57 14.74
CA GLY A 165 5.66 2.63 16.19
C GLY A 165 6.58 3.78 16.66
N ALA A 166 6.35 4.26 17.88
CA ALA A 166 7.17 5.27 18.56
C ALA A 166 7.72 4.75 19.89
N GLY A 167 8.95 5.14 20.27
CA GLY A 167 9.51 4.83 21.59
C GLY A 167 11.04 4.83 21.69
N THR A 168 11.56 4.33 22.82
CA THR A 168 12.99 4.14 23.07
C THR A 168 13.37 2.67 23.01
N GLN A 169 13.67 2.19 21.79
CA GLN A 169 14.05 0.82 21.44
C GLN A 169 12.90 -0.19 21.61
N ASP A 170 12.50 -0.76 20.47
CA ASP A 170 11.65 -1.94 20.37
C ASP A 170 12.44 -3.23 20.71
N ALA A 171 11.79 -4.40 20.58
CA ALA A 171 12.45 -5.68 20.88
C ALA A 171 13.35 -6.21 19.75
N GLU A 172 13.23 -5.65 18.54
CA GLU A 172 13.84 -6.15 17.30
C GLU A 172 14.97 -5.22 16.81
N GLY A 173 15.04 -3.98 17.33
CA GLY A 173 16.07 -2.99 17.01
C GLY A 173 15.70 -2.04 15.87
N GLY A 174 14.48 -2.18 15.33
CA GLY A 174 13.89 -1.27 14.36
C GLY A 174 13.11 -0.17 15.07
N PHE A 175 13.76 0.96 15.35
CA PHE A 175 13.04 2.16 15.78
C PHE A 175 12.12 2.64 14.63
N GLY A 176 10.81 2.42 14.76
CA GLY A 176 9.82 2.84 13.76
C GLY A 176 9.88 4.34 13.45
N ILE A 177 9.34 4.76 12.31
CA ILE A 177 9.57 6.07 11.67
C ILE A 177 9.36 7.26 12.64
N HIS A 178 8.36 7.19 13.52
CA HIS A 178 8.07 8.21 14.53
C HIS A 178 9.12 8.34 15.67
N TRP A 179 10.17 7.50 15.67
CA TRP A 179 11.32 7.64 16.55
C TRP A 179 11.97 9.02 16.44
N HIS A 180 12.07 9.57 15.22
CA HIS A 180 12.69 10.85 14.92
C HIS A 180 12.04 12.03 15.66
N VAL A 181 10.71 12.00 15.83
CA VAL A 181 9.95 13.01 16.60
C VAL A 181 9.77 12.64 18.08
N SER A 182 10.20 11.44 18.48
CA SER A 182 10.12 10.93 19.85
C SER A 182 11.45 11.02 20.61
N ASN A 183 12.56 11.32 19.92
CA ASN A 183 13.92 11.34 20.44
C ASN A 183 14.65 12.59 19.94
N PRO A 184 15.76 13.02 20.58
CA PRO A 184 16.47 14.22 20.15
C PRO A 184 17.27 13.98 18.86
N VAL A 185 16.64 14.29 17.72
CA VAL A 185 17.28 14.40 16.41
C VAL A 185 17.37 15.88 16.03
N GLU A 186 18.57 16.34 15.70
CA GLU A 186 18.87 17.69 15.23
C GLU A 186 19.53 17.62 13.86
N TYR A 187 19.26 18.58 12.99
CA TYR A 187 19.88 18.64 11.66
C TYR A 187 20.19 20.08 11.21
N ILE A 188 21.01 20.20 10.18
CA ILE A 188 21.27 21.43 9.42
C ILE A 188 20.96 21.14 7.96
N ALA A 189 20.01 21.90 7.40
CA ALA A 189 19.79 22.00 5.96
C ALA A 189 20.42 23.28 5.41
N THR A 190 20.80 23.26 4.13
CA THR A 190 21.40 24.41 3.42
C THR A 190 20.45 25.10 2.44
N ASP A 191 19.21 24.63 2.33
CA ASP A 191 18.12 25.22 1.55
C ASP A 191 16.88 25.56 2.41
N GLU A 192 16.04 26.48 1.92
CA GLU A 192 14.83 26.92 2.62
C GLU A 192 13.71 25.86 2.61
N THR A 193 13.64 25.05 1.56
CA THR A 193 12.75 23.89 1.45
C THR A 193 13.18 22.68 2.29
N LYS A 194 14.35 22.77 2.97
CA LYS A 194 14.97 21.76 3.84
C LYS A 194 15.29 20.41 3.16
N GLN A 195 15.36 20.35 1.83
CA GLN A 195 15.64 19.10 1.12
C GLN A 195 17.12 18.68 1.27
N ASP A 196 18.03 19.64 1.15
CA ASP A 196 19.50 19.49 1.21
C ASP A 196 19.98 19.52 2.67
N ILE A 197 19.84 18.38 3.36
CA ILE A 197 20.47 18.14 4.68
C ILE A 197 21.91 17.67 4.46
N ARG A 198 22.85 18.24 5.21
CA ARG A 198 24.28 17.84 5.14
C ARG A 198 24.91 17.48 6.49
N TRP A 199 24.19 17.72 7.59
CA TRP A 199 24.66 17.36 8.94
C TRP A 199 23.48 16.96 9.81
N VAL A 200 23.66 15.89 10.57
CA VAL A 200 22.66 15.30 11.48
C VAL A 200 23.30 14.92 12.80
N ARG A 201 22.62 15.19 13.91
CA ARG A 201 22.98 14.70 15.24
C ARG A 201 21.81 13.99 15.90
N THR A 202 22.13 12.92 16.64
CA THR A 202 21.18 12.31 17.58
C THR A 202 21.79 12.16 18.97
N THR A 203 20.97 12.27 20.02
CA THR A 203 21.35 11.91 21.40
C THR A 203 20.83 10.54 21.77
N LEU A 204 21.73 9.60 22.11
CA LEU A 204 21.39 8.25 22.54
C LEU A 204 20.83 8.23 23.97
N PRO A 205 20.08 7.18 24.38
CA PRO A 205 19.52 7.05 25.73
C PRO A 205 20.54 7.04 26.89
N ASP A 206 21.82 6.81 26.60
CA ASP A 206 22.92 6.89 27.58
C ASP A 206 23.54 8.31 27.70
N GLY A 207 23.03 9.29 26.95
CA GLY A 207 23.48 10.67 26.94
C GLY A 207 24.65 10.97 25.98
N ARG A 208 25.15 9.99 25.22
CA ARG A 208 26.14 10.24 24.16
C ARG A 208 25.46 10.83 22.93
N THR A 209 26.09 11.80 22.30
CA THR A 209 25.71 12.30 20.97
C THR A 209 26.51 11.59 19.88
N VAL A 210 25.85 11.27 18.77
CA VAL A 210 26.50 10.87 17.51
C VAL A 210 26.18 11.93 16.46
N GLU A 211 27.21 12.39 15.76
CA GLU A 211 27.10 13.40 14.69
C GLU A 211 27.56 12.77 13.36
N TYR A 212 26.84 13.08 12.29
CA TYR A 212 27.06 12.65 10.92
C TYR A 212 27.16 13.88 10.02
N ASN A 213 28.02 13.82 9.00
CA ASN A 213 28.24 14.87 8.00
C ASN A 213 28.26 14.20 6.62
N ASP A 214 27.76 14.86 5.58
CA ASP A 214 27.83 14.37 4.20
C ASP A 214 29.30 14.17 3.77
N ALA A 215 29.65 12.96 3.31
CA ALA A 215 30.98 12.62 2.83
C ALA A 215 31.38 13.38 1.53
N THR A 216 30.41 13.80 0.73
CA THR A 216 30.61 14.42 -0.59
C THR A 216 30.68 15.95 -0.53
N ASN A 217 29.84 16.58 0.30
CA ASN A 217 29.73 18.03 0.44
C ASN A 217 29.72 18.49 1.92
N PRO A 218 30.72 18.07 2.74
CA PRO A 218 30.71 18.25 4.19
C PRO A 218 30.70 19.71 4.63
N LEU A 219 29.87 20.04 5.61
CA LEU A 219 29.95 21.32 6.32
C LEU A 219 31.20 21.38 7.19
N SER A 220 31.90 22.52 7.21
CA SER A 220 33.05 22.71 8.11
C SER A 220 32.62 22.92 9.56
N ALA A 221 33.55 22.70 10.49
CA ALA A 221 33.30 22.91 11.91
C ALA A 221 32.93 24.36 12.29
N GLU A 222 33.27 25.36 11.46
CA GLU A 222 32.88 26.76 11.68
C GLU A 222 31.46 27.04 11.13
N GLU A 223 31.10 26.47 9.98
CA GLU A 223 29.73 26.52 9.44
C GLU A 223 28.76 25.78 10.38
N ILE A 224 29.11 24.56 10.82
CA ILE A 224 28.33 23.81 11.82
C ILE A 224 28.21 24.60 13.13
N ALA A 225 29.22 25.37 13.55
CA ALA A 225 29.13 26.19 14.76
C ALA A 225 28.18 27.40 14.59
N GLN A 226 28.09 27.99 13.40
CA GLN A 226 27.31 29.20 13.12
C GLN A 226 25.87 28.90 12.67
N ALA A 227 25.62 27.77 12.00
CA ALA A 227 24.31 27.40 11.45
C ALA A 227 23.27 27.11 12.55
N GLU A 228 22.01 27.44 12.26
CA GLU A 228 20.86 27.02 13.08
C GLU A 228 20.73 25.50 13.04
N LYS A 229 20.49 24.88 14.22
CA LYS A 229 20.26 23.44 14.35
C LYS A 229 18.80 23.24 14.66
N ARG A 230 18.06 22.71 13.69
CA ARG A 230 16.64 22.44 13.82
C ARG A 230 16.46 21.08 14.47
N THR A 231 15.73 21.03 15.59
CA THR A 231 15.19 19.75 16.10
C THR A 231 14.10 19.28 15.14
N MET A 232 14.18 18.03 14.73
CA MET A 232 13.25 17.43 13.77
C MET A 232 11.84 17.34 14.39
N ASP A 233 10.84 17.89 13.70
CA ASP A 233 9.43 17.79 14.09
C ASP A 233 8.57 17.15 12.99
N CYS A 234 7.27 16.97 13.27
CA CYS A 234 6.36 16.26 12.36
C CYS A 234 6.34 16.84 10.93
N VAL A 235 6.56 18.15 10.76
CA VAL A 235 6.49 18.83 9.45
C VAL A 235 7.83 18.95 8.72
N ASP A 236 8.84 18.18 9.16
CA ASP A 236 10.08 17.93 8.40
C ASP A 236 10.05 16.57 7.67
N CYS A 237 9.10 15.70 8.03
CA CYS A 237 8.82 14.41 7.39
C CYS A 237 7.48 14.45 6.64
N HIS A 238 6.38 14.75 7.34
CA HIS A 238 5.11 15.03 6.66
C HIS A 238 5.18 16.40 5.99
N ASN A 239 4.51 16.56 4.85
CA ASN A 239 4.18 17.92 4.42
C ASN A 239 3.26 18.55 5.49
N ARG A 240 3.27 19.88 5.63
CA ARG A 240 2.35 20.58 6.56
C ARG A 240 0.93 20.70 5.99
N ILE A 241 0.68 20.08 4.85
CA ILE A 241 -0.30 20.55 3.89
C ILE A 241 -1.59 19.81 4.18
N GLY A 242 -2.40 20.39 5.07
CA GLY A 242 -3.82 20.05 5.25
C GLY A 242 -4.68 20.42 4.03
N HIS A 243 -4.09 20.35 2.84
CA HIS A 243 -4.58 20.72 1.52
C HIS A 243 -3.65 20.12 0.44
N PRO A 244 -3.43 18.79 0.43
CA PRO A 244 -2.30 18.16 -0.26
C PRO A 244 -2.38 18.33 -1.78
N PHE A 245 -1.21 18.38 -2.41
CA PHE A 245 -1.05 18.45 -3.86
C PHE A 245 -0.33 17.17 -4.35
N PRO A 246 -1.05 16.06 -4.61
CA PRO A 246 -0.44 14.81 -5.01
C PRO A 246 0.26 14.94 -6.36
N ALA A 247 1.26 14.10 -6.58
CA ALA A 247 1.96 14.05 -7.85
C ALA A 247 1.05 13.53 -8.98
N PRO A 248 1.36 13.86 -10.25
CA PRO A 248 0.64 13.35 -11.42
C PRO A 248 0.47 11.83 -11.45
N GLY A 249 1.47 11.08 -10.96
CA GLY A 249 1.41 9.61 -10.85
C GLY A 249 0.18 9.14 -10.09
N GLU A 250 0.06 9.58 -8.83
CA GLU A 250 -1.03 9.25 -7.89
C GLU A 250 -2.41 9.72 -8.42
N LEU A 251 -2.50 10.92 -8.98
CA LEU A 251 -3.76 11.44 -9.53
C LEU A 251 -4.26 10.63 -10.73
N ILE A 252 -3.35 10.11 -11.56
CA ILE A 252 -3.71 9.25 -12.69
C ILE A 252 -4.07 7.84 -12.21
N ASP A 253 -3.36 7.29 -11.21
CA ASP A 253 -3.70 5.99 -10.61
C ASP A 253 -5.09 6.02 -9.97
N GLN A 254 -5.39 7.06 -9.20
CA GLN A 254 -6.72 7.27 -8.61
C GLN A 254 -7.81 7.36 -9.69
N ALA A 255 -7.54 8.05 -10.80
CA ALA A 255 -8.50 8.18 -11.90
C ALA A 255 -8.71 6.89 -12.70
N LEU A 256 -7.70 6.01 -12.79
CA LEU A 256 -7.85 4.68 -13.39
C LEU A 256 -8.63 3.73 -12.46
N ALA A 257 -8.37 3.78 -11.16
CA ALA A 257 -9.04 2.97 -10.14
C ALA A 257 -10.52 3.37 -9.92
N ASP A 258 -10.86 4.66 -10.00
CA ASP A 258 -12.25 5.14 -9.84
C ASP A 258 -13.07 5.15 -11.16
N GLY A 259 -12.38 5.06 -12.30
CA GLY A 259 -12.95 5.00 -13.66
C GLY A 259 -13.10 6.35 -14.35
N ARG A 260 -12.59 7.46 -13.78
CA ARG A 260 -12.54 8.78 -14.44
C ARG A 260 -11.58 8.81 -15.63
N LEU A 261 -10.58 7.94 -15.65
CA LEU A 261 -9.78 7.59 -16.83
C LEU A 261 -10.08 6.14 -17.22
N SER A 262 -10.31 5.88 -18.51
CA SER A 262 -10.63 4.52 -18.97
C SER A 262 -9.36 3.65 -19.01
N THR A 263 -9.31 2.59 -18.21
CA THR A 263 -8.27 1.55 -18.29
C THR A 263 -8.29 0.81 -19.64
N ALA A 264 -9.39 0.87 -20.39
CA ALA A 264 -9.51 0.28 -21.72
C ALA A 264 -8.95 1.16 -22.85
N LEU A 265 -8.56 2.41 -22.58
CA LEU A 265 -7.84 3.26 -23.53
C LEU A 265 -6.34 2.88 -23.49
N PRO A 266 -5.75 2.35 -24.58
CA PRO A 266 -4.35 1.93 -24.55
C PRO A 266 -3.40 3.12 -24.33
N PHE A 267 -2.32 2.89 -23.59
CA PHE A 267 -1.32 3.91 -23.20
C PHE A 267 -1.86 5.10 -22.37
N ALA A 268 -3.08 5.01 -21.79
CA ALA A 268 -3.69 6.13 -21.06
C ALA A 268 -2.81 6.64 -19.90
N LYS A 269 -2.22 5.74 -19.09
CA LYS A 269 -1.28 6.12 -18.02
C LYS A 269 -0.05 6.84 -18.59
N GLN A 270 0.56 6.30 -19.65
CA GLN A 270 1.76 6.87 -20.28
C GLN A 270 1.49 8.28 -20.82
N GLU A 271 0.45 8.45 -21.63
CA GLU A 271 0.15 9.71 -22.32
C GLU A 271 -0.37 10.81 -21.40
N MET A 272 -1.03 10.44 -20.29
CA MET A 272 -1.42 11.36 -19.22
C MET A 272 -0.23 11.75 -18.34
N LEU A 273 0.66 10.81 -17.98
CA LEU A 273 1.83 11.10 -17.16
C LEU A 273 2.81 12.03 -17.89
N ALA A 274 3.04 11.77 -19.18
CA ALA A 274 3.86 12.62 -20.04
C ALA A 274 3.29 14.04 -20.24
N LEU A 275 1.98 14.23 -20.04
CA LEU A 275 1.32 15.54 -20.09
C LEU A 275 1.37 16.26 -18.74
N LEU A 276 0.99 15.58 -17.66
CA LEU A 276 0.77 16.19 -16.35
C LEU A 276 2.07 16.38 -15.54
N SER A 277 3.13 15.65 -15.86
CA SER A 277 4.47 15.88 -15.30
C SER A 277 5.32 16.87 -16.11
N ALA A 278 4.78 17.49 -17.17
CA ALA A 278 5.49 18.51 -17.94
C ALA A 278 5.46 19.88 -17.24
N THR A 279 6.53 20.66 -17.39
CA THR A 279 6.62 22.02 -16.83
C THR A 279 5.96 23.04 -17.76
N TYR A 280 5.07 23.87 -17.20
CA TYR A 280 4.36 24.95 -17.90
C TYR A 280 4.67 26.30 -17.24
N ALA A 281 4.60 27.40 -17.99
CA ALA A 281 4.85 28.74 -17.46
C ALA A 281 3.62 29.34 -16.75
N THR A 282 2.41 28.89 -17.10
CA THR A 282 1.13 29.31 -16.50
C THR A 282 0.11 28.17 -16.50
N GLN A 283 -0.88 28.24 -15.62
CA GLN A 283 -2.03 27.32 -15.62
C GLN A 283 -2.83 27.38 -16.94
N GLU A 284 -2.96 28.55 -17.58
CA GLU A 284 -3.62 28.69 -18.89
C GLU A 284 -2.90 27.87 -19.98
N GLU A 285 -1.57 27.91 -20.02
CA GLU A 285 -0.76 27.08 -20.94
C GLU A 285 -0.92 25.58 -20.63
N ALA A 286 -0.91 25.20 -19.36
CA ALA A 286 -1.07 23.81 -18.91
C ALA A 286 -2.43 23.22 -19.30
N VAL A 287 -3.52 23.98 -19.08
CA VAL A 287 -4.90 23.60 -19.44
C VAL A 287 -5.09 23.56 -20.95
N ALA A 288 -4.49 24.49 -21.70
CA ALA A 288 -4.50 24.47 -23.17
C ALA A 288 -3.71 23.28 -23.74
N ALA A 289 -2.61 22.87 -23.08
CA ALA A 289 -1.81 21.74 -23.49
C ALA A 289 -2.56 20.40 -23.44
N ALA A 290 -3.68 20.29 -22.70
CA ALA A 290 -4.52 19.09 -22.68
C ALA A 290 -5.07 18.72 -24.08
N ASP A 291 -5.28 19.68 -24.98
CA ASP A 291 -5.70 19.38 -26.36
C ASP A 291 -4.62 18.64 -27.18
N SER A 292 -3.35 18.72 -26.76
CA SER A 292 -2.25 17.97 -27.38
C SER A 292 -2.36 16.45 -27.16
N LEU A 293 -3.10 16.00 -26.14
CA LEU A 293 -3.31 14.58 -25.86
C LEU A 293 -4.02 13.88 -27.03
N ARG A 294 -5.16 14.44 -27.47
CA ARG A 294 -5.90 14.01 -28.66
C ARG A 294 -5.00 14.01 -29.90
N ALA A 295 -4.26 15.09 -30.14
CA ALA A 295 -3.35 15.17 -31.28
C ALA A 295 -2.22 14.13 -31.24
N ARG A 296 -1.74 13.72 -30.05
CA ARG A 296 -0.79 12.60 -29.91
C ARG A 296 -1.43 11.27 -30.25
N TYR A 297 -2.64 10.98 -29.79
CA TYR A 297 -3.37 9.78 -30.20
C TYR A 297 -3.62 9.73 -31.71
N GLU A 298 -4.09 10.82 -32.32
CA GLU A 298 -4.35 10.93 -33.76
C GLU A 298 -3.09 10.74 -34.63
N THR A 299 -1.90 11.12 -34.13
CA THR A 299 -0.64 11.07 -34.89
C THR A 299 0.23 9.84 -34.62
N GLN A 300 0.23 9.32 -33.39
CA GLN A 300 1.05 8.17 -32.99
C GLN A 300 0.25 6.85 -33.03
N TYR A 301 -1.05 6.92 -32.77
CA TYR A 301 -1.92 5.75 -32.55
C TYR A 301 -3.24 5.85 -33.34
N PRO A 302 -3.23 6.09 -34.68
CA PRO A 302 -4.43 6.46 -35.44
C PRO A 302 -5.57 5.44 -35.37
N ASP A 303 -5.25 4.13 -35.34
CA ASP A 303 -6.27 3.07 -35.18
C ASP A 303 -6.93 3.09 -33.79
N ILE A 304 -6.18 3.45 -32.74
CA ILE A 304 -6.70 3.65 -31.38
C ILE A 304 -7.53 4.93 -31.31
N ALA A 305 -7.08 6.02 -31.95
CA ALA A 305 -7.82 7.27 -32.02
C ALA A 305 -9.20 7.10 -32.69
N ALA A 306 -9.26 6.30 -33.75
CA ALA A 306 -10.52 5.97 -34.42
C ALA A 306 -11.45 5.05 -33.59
N ALA A 307 -10.87 4.16 -32.76
CA ALA A 307 -11.64 3.19 -31.97
C ALA A 307 -12.11 3.72 -30.61
N TYR A 308 -11.31 4.57 -29.95
CA TYR A 308 -11.49 5.01 -28.55
C TYR A 308 -11.67 6.53 -28.43
N ALA A 309 -12.28 7.17 -29.43
CA ALA A 309 -12.45 8.62 -29.46
C ALA A 309 -13.19 9.16 -28.22
N THR A 310 -14.17 8.43 -27.68
CA THR A 310 -14.96 8.88 -26.50
C THR A 310 -14.10 8.90 -25.24
N GLU A 311 -13.27 7.89 -25.06
CA GLU A 311 -12.33 7.72 -23.96
C GLU A 311 -11.20 8.75 -24.05
N ILE A 312 -10.75 9.10 -25.26
CA ILE A 312 -9.79 10.19 -25.50
C ILE A 312 -10.41 11.55 -25.15
N GLU A 313 -11.66 11.84 -25.53
CA GLU A 313 -12.35 13.06 -25.09
C GLU A 313 -12.52 13.10 -23.56
N GLN A 314 -12.76 11.95 -22.91
CA GLN A 314 -12.80 11.84 -21.46
C GLN A 314 -11.43 12.14 -20.82
N ALA A 315 -10.36 11.57 -21.36
CA ALA A 315 -8.99 11.83 -20.91
C ALA A 315 -8.60 13.31 -21.09
N VAL A 316 -8.96 13.96 -22.21
CA VAL A 316 -8.74 15.40 -22.44
C VAL A 316 -9.50 16.26 -21.41
N ARG A 317 -10.76 15.92 -21.08
CA ARG A 317 -11.52 16.64 -20.04
C ARG A 317 -10.88 16.48 -18.66
N LEU A 318 -10.50 15.25 -18.29
CA LEU A 318 -9.82 14.98 -17.03
C LEU A 318 -8.46 15.69 -16.95
N ALA A 319 -7.68 15.69 -18.03
CA ALA A 319 -6.40 16.37 -18.09
C ALA A 319 -6.53 17.87 -17.80
N ARG A 320 -7.53 18.55 -18.38
CA ARG A 320 -7.81 19.97 -18.06
C ARG A 320 -8.12 20.19 -16.58
N GLU A 321 -8.91 19.32 -15.97
CA GLU A 321 -9.23 19.39 -14.55
C GLU A 321 -7.98 19.20 -13.67
N LEU A 322 -7.19 18.16 -13.94
CA LEU A 322 -5.98 17.85 -13.17
C LEU A 322 -4.90 18.94 -13.33
N GLN A 323 -4.77 19.57 -14.50
CA GLN A 323 -3.85 20.70 -14.68
C GLN A 323 -4.17 21.88 -13.73
N THR A 324 -5.45 22.16 -13.45
CA THR A 324 -5.85 23.20 -12.47
C THR A 324 -5.59 22.81 -11.00
N ARG A 325 -5.19 21.57 -10.72
CA ARG A 325 -4.75 21.10 -9.38
C ARG A 325 -3.23 20.93 -9.28
N LEU A 326 -2.52 20.92 -10.41
CA LEU A 326 -1.08 20.63 -10.52
C LEU A 326 -0.23 21.87 -10.86
N VAL A 327 -0.77 22.81 -11.64
CA VAL A 327 -0.14 24.08 -12.02
C VAL A 327 -0.99 25.23 -11.50
N PHE A 328 -0.38 26.17 -10.76
CA PHE A 328 -1.10 27.20 -10.03
C PHE A 328 -1.29 28.47 -10.88
N GLU A 329 -2.23 29.34 -10.49
CA GLU A 329 -2.38 30.68 -11.10
C GLU A 329 -1.13 31.57 -10.90
N GLU A 330 -0.40 31.42 -9.78
CA GLU A 330 0.85 32.15 -9.50
C GLU A 330 2.04 31.52 -10.27
N PRO A 331 2.69 32.25 -11.20
CA PRO A 331 3.71 31.68 -12.08
C PRO A 331 4.92 31.10 -11.33
N GLY A 332 5.28 29.85 -11.67
CA GLY A 332 6.41 29.14 -11.06
C GLY A 332 6.05 28.33 -9.81
N ILE A 333 4.79 28.33 -9.36
CA ILE A 333 4.28 27.41 -8.34
C ILE A 333 3.60 26.21 -9.03
N SER A 334 3.87 25.00 -8.53
CA SER A 334 3.25 23.75 -8.98
C SER A 334 3.21 22.74 -7.83
N TRP A 335 2.64 21.56 -8.06
CA TRP A 335 2.75 20.42 -7.13
C TRP A 335 4.19 20.14 -6.66
N GLN A 336 5.20 20.39 -7.51
CA GLN A 336 6.62 20.21 -7.19
C GLN A 336 7.15 21.21 -6.14
N SER A 337 6.38 22.26 -5.82
CA SER A 337 6.70 23.21 -4.74
C SER A 337 6.35 22.68 -3.34
N PHE A 338 5.72 21.50 -3.24
CA PHE A 338 4.98 21.04 -2.06
C PHE A 338 5.35 19.62 -1.58
N PHE A 339 6.66 19.34 -1.50
CA PHE A 339 7.20 18.03 -1.11
C PHE A 339 6.57 17.42 0.15
N ASP A 340 6.17 16.15 0.04
CA ASP A 340 5.92 15.26 1.17
C ASP A 340 7.06 14.23 1.27
N ASN A 341 7.60 13.99 2.47
CA ASN A 341 8.73 13.09 2.71
C ASN A 341 8.30 11.81 3.45
N THR A 342 7.01 11.46 3.45
CA THR A 342 6.48 10.21 4.02
C THR A 342 6.72 8.96 3.17
N GLY A 343 7.04 9.14 1.89
CA GLY A 343 7.51 8.11 0.97
C GLY A 343 8.79 8.56 0.26
N HIS A 344 9.24 7.78 -0.72
CA HIS A 344 10.47 8.04 -1.50
C HIS A 344 10.26 7.90 -3.02
N ASP A 345 9.00 7.96 -3.48
CA ASP A 345 8.63 7.67 -4.88
C ASP A 345 8.53 8.95 -5.72
N GLU A 346 8.18 10.08 -5.08
CA GLU A 346 8.00 11.42 -5.69
C GLU A 346 8.86 12.49 -5.00
N SER A 347 9.68 12.11 -4.00
CA SER A 347 10.63 12.96 -3.27
C SER A 347 11.76 12.10 -2.69
N ASP A 348 12.85 12.72 -2.24
CA ASP A 348 13.95 11.99 -1.58
C ASP A 348 13.60 11.47 -0.16
N GLY A 349 12.43 11.81 0.38
CA GLY A 349 11.87 11.16 1.56
C GLY A 349 12.79 11.16 2.78
N CYS A 350 13.07 9.95 3.28
CA CYS A 350 14.07 9.70 4.32
C CYS A 350 15.51 9.61 3.78
N PHE A 351 15.73 9.37 2.49
CA PHE A 351 17.08 9.23 1.92
C PHE A 351 17.89 10.52 1.99
N ARG A 352 17.23 11.68 2.15
CA ARG A 352 17.84 12.98 2.57
C ARG A 352 18.78 12.90 3.77
N CYS A 353 18.64 11.87 4.63
CA CYS A 353 19.63 11.52 5.66
C CYS A 353 20.10 10.05 5.58
N HIS A 354 19.35 9.18 4.90
CA HIS A 354 19.59 7.73 4.79
C HIS A 354 20.17 7.36 3.41
N ASP A 355 21.07 8.18 2.88
CA ASP A 355 21.70 8.11 1.55
C ASP A 355 22.93 7.17 1.47
N GLY A 356 23.56 6.90 2.61
CA GLY A 356 24.87 6.22 2.70
C GLY A 356 26.07 7.18 2.66
N GLN A 357 25.84 8.47 2.45
CA GLN A 357 26.85 9.54 2.41
C GLN A 357 26.99 10.24 3.76
N HIS A 358 25.91 10.33 4.54
CA HIS A 358 25.90 10.83 5.91
C HIS A 358 26.70 9.90 6.83
N VAL A 359 27.96 10.26 7.11
CA VAL A 359 28.90 9.46 7.88
C VAL A 359 29.39 10.15 9.15
N SER A 360 29.57 9.37 10.20
CA SER A 360 30.18 9.81 11.46
C SER A 360 31.71 9.90 11.36
N SER A 361 32.35 10.51 12.36
CA SER A 361 33.81 10.57 12.47
C SER A 361 34.50 9.20 12.70
N GLU A 362 33.74 8.16 13.06
CA GLU A 362 34.17 6.76 13.10
C GLU A 362 33.91 6.03 11.76
N GLY A 363 33.35 6.74 10.78
CA GLY A 363 33.04 6.26 9.43
C GLY A 363 31.80 5.37 9.34
N ALA A 364 30.98 5.28 10.38
CA ALA A 364 29.69 4.60 10.33
C ALA A 364 28.67 5.52 9.63
N ALA A 365 27.94 4.97 8.65
CA ALA A 365 26.86 5.67 7.98
C ALA A 365 25.55 5.62 8.79
N ILE A 366 24.59 6.49 8.46
CA ILE A 366 23.19 6.31 8.91
C ILE A 366 22.63 5.04 8.25
N ARG A 367 21.99 4.15 9.03
CA ARG A 367 21.43 2.87 8.54
C ARG A 367 20.28 3.12 7.56
N LEU A 368 20.38 2.58 6.34
CA LEU A 368 19.40 2.77 5.26
C LEU A 368 18.68 1.48 4.81
N GLN A 369 18.80 0.38 5.56
CA GLN A 369 18.08 -0.86 5.26
C GLN A 369 16.57 -0.62 5.21
N CYS A 370 15.92 -0.86 4.06
CA CYS A 370 14.51 -0.53 3.83
C CYS A 370 13.57 -1.16 4.88
N ASN A 371 13.94 -2.33 5.41
CA ASN A 371 13.18 -3.09 6.40
C ASN A 371 13.06 -2.41 7.78
N LEU A 372 13.78 -1.29 8.01
CA LEU A 372 13.67 -0.40 9.16
C LEU A 372 12.43 0.51 9.09
N CYS A 373 12.01 0.90 7.89
CA CYS A 373 10.88 1.80 7.67
C CYS A 373 9.58 1.06 7.33
N HIS A 374 9.67 -0.06 6.60
CA HIS A 374 8.51 -0.85 6.20
C HIS A 374 8.88 -2.34 6.02
N SER A 375 7.90 -3.25 5.95
CA SER A 375 8.18 -4.60 5.45
C SER A 375 8.64 -4.54 3.99
N ILE A 376 9.37 -5.56 3.52
CA ILE A 376 9.58 -5.78 2.09
C ILE A 376 8.23 -5.68 1.37
N PRO A 377 8.07 -4.81 0.34
CA PRO A 377 6.83 -4.71 -0.41
C PRO A 377 6.56 -6.01 -1.16
N VAL A 378 5.30 -6.41 -1.28
CA VAL A 378 4.90 -7.55 -2.10
C VAL A 378 3.92 -7.08 -3.17
N THR A 379 4.36 -7.18 -4.43
CA THR A 379 3.63 -6.72 -5.60
C THR A 379 2.91 -7.89 -6.26
N VAL A 380 1.63 -7.71 -6.61
CA VAL A 380 0.82 -8.65 -7.42
C VAL A 380 0.08 -7.89 -8.52
N ASN A 381 -0.54 -8.58 -9.47
CA ASN A 381 -1.37 -7.91 -10.48
C ASN A 381 -2.76 -7.59 -9.90
N LEU A 382 -3.40 -6.54 -10.40
CA LEU A 382 -4.74 -6.14 -9.98
C LEU A 382 -5.75 -7.25 -10.30
N GLY A 383 -6.26 -7.91 -9.24
CA GLY A 383 -7.20 -9.03 -9.34
C GLY A 383 -6.61 -10.42 -9.07
N ASP A 384 -5.30 -10.53 -8.81
CA ASP A 384 -4.71 -11.73 -8.19
C ASP A 384 -5.09 -11.82 -6.69
N ASP A 385 -5.00 -13.01 -6.09
CA ASP A 385 -5.21 -13.19 -4.64
C ASP A 385 -4.11 -12.44 -3.83
N PRO A 386 -4.46 -11.68 -2.78
CA PRO A 386 -3.48 -10.93 -1.98
C PRO A 386 -2.52 -11.87 -1.22
N PRO A 387 -1.21 -11.52 -1.14
CA PRO A 387 -0.17 -12.40 -0.60
C PRO A 387 -0.19 -12.51 0.93
N GLU A 388 0.33 -13.63 1.47
CA GLU A 388 0.55 -13.79 2.93
C GLU A 388 1.75 -12.94 3.39
N ILE A 389 1.49 -11.76 3.95
CA ILE A 389 2.51 -10.87 4.52
C ILE A 389 2.94 -11.38 5.91
N ALA A 390 4.25 -11.53 6.13
CA ALA A 390 4.80 -11.89 7.43
C ALA A 390 4.76 -10.70 8.41
N ILE A 391 3.83 -10.74 9.37
CA ILE A 391 3.65 -9.70 10.41
C ILE A 391 4.73 -9.76 11.51
N THR A 392 5.54 -10.84 11.56
CA THR A 392 6.61 -11.01 12.55
C THR A 392 7.97 -10.76 11.90
N ALA A 393 8.84 -9.99 12.54
CA ALA A 393 10.21 -9.85 12.06
C ALA A 393 10.95 -11.19 12.10
N LEU A 394 11.77 -11.43 11.08
CA LEU A 394 12.79 -12.46 11.10
C LEU A 394 13.94 -11.97 12.00
N GLU A 395 14.52 -12.85 12.82
CA GLU A 395 15.71 -12.49 13.63
C GLU A 395 16.87 -12.11 12.68
N GLU A 396 17.21 -10.82 12.60
CA GLU A 396 18.28 -10.33 11.73
C GLU A 396 19.63 -10.97 12.10
N PRO A 397 20.35 -11.59 11.14
CA PRO A 397 21.73 -11.98 11.36
C PRO A 397 22.59 -10.76 11.71
N ALA A 398 23.55 -10.90 12.62
CA ALA A 398 24.36 -9.77 13.10
C ALA A 398 25.12 -8.98 12.01
N SER A 399 25.29 -9.55 10.81
CA SER A 399 25.77 -8.85 9.60
C SER A 399 24.81 -7.80 9.05
N HIS A 400 23.50 -8.00 9.15
CA HIS A 400 22.48 -7.06 8.65
C HIS A 400 22.36 -5.80 9.52
N LEU A 401 22.82 -5.88 10.77
CA LEU A 401 22.87 -4.77 11.73
C LEU A 401 24.03 -3.79 11.48
N ASP A 402 24.95 -4.06 10.53
CA ASP A 402 26.05 -3.15 10.22
C ASP A 402 25.56 -1.87 9.52
N SER A 403 26.11 -0.72 9.91
CA SER A 403 25.86 0.57 9.28
C SER A 403 26.19 0.62 7.77
N ARG A 404 27.16 -0.19 7.33
CA ARG A 404 27.61 -0.31 5.94
C ARG A 404 27.08 -1.58 5.27
N PHE A 405 26.04 -2.21 5.83
CA PHE A 405 25.49 -3.44 5.26
C PHE A 405 25.07 -3.23 3.79
N MET A 406 24.33 -2.17 3.45
CA MET A 406 23.85 -1.98 2.07
C MET A 406 24.98 -1.72 1.06
N SER A 407 26.01 -0.95 1.43
CA SER A 407 27.16 -0.70 0.53
C SER A 407 28.12 -1.88 0.38
N SER A 408 28.16 -2.80 1.34
CA SER A 408 29.04 -3.97 1.31
C SER A 408 28.35 -5.28 0.89
N HIS A 409 27.06 -5.46 1.21
CA HIS A 409 26.29 -6.68 0.91
C HIS A 409 26.20 -6.96 -0.58
N ARG A 410 26.01 -5.93 -1.42
CA ARG A 410 26.03 -6.02 -2.89
C ARG A 410 27.31 -6.61 -3.49
N PHE A 411 28.42 -6.65 -2.74
CA PHE A 411 29.67 -7.28 -3.13
C PHE A 411 29.88 -8.67 -2.48
N GLN A 412 29.01 -9.07 -1.56
CA GLN A 412 29.09 -10.31 -0.76
C GLN A 412 28.01 -11.33 -1.15
N VAL A 413 27.24 -11.09 -2.22
CA VAL A 413 26.26 -12.05 -2.74
C VAL A 413 26.97 -13.06 -3.65
N ASP A 414 27.01 -14.32 -3.21
CA ASP A 414 27.51 -15.46 -4.01
C ASP A 414 26.48 -16.58 -4.13
N GLU A 415 26.84 -17.70 -4.80
CA GLU A 415 25.94 -18.84 -4.99
C GLU A 415 25.43 -19.47 -3.67
N SER A 416 26.12 -19.28 -2.55
CA SER A 416 25.67 -19.77 -1.24
C SER A 416 24.56 -18.92 -0.62
N CYS A 417 24.44 -17.65 -0.99
CA CYS A 417 23.33 -16.79 -0.56
C CYS A 417 21.98 -17.30 -1.07
N ALA A 418 21.96 -18.00 -2.21
CA ALA A 418 20.75 -18.57 -2.78
C ALA A 418 20.10 -19.68 -1.91
N GLU A 419 20.86 -20.30 -0.99
CA GLU A 419 20.30 -21.26 -0.01
C GLU A 419 19.30 -20.60 0.95
N CYS A 420 19.39 -19.28 1.17
CA CYS A 420 18.54 -18.51 2.07
C CYS A 420 17.60 -17.53 1.33
N HIS A 421 18.06 -16.90 0.24
CA HIS A 421 17.34 -15.84 -0.46
C HIS A 421 16.58 -16.30 -1.73
N GLY A 422 16.77 -17.55 -2.16
CA GLY A 422 16.25 -18.04 -3.44
C GLY A 422 17.12 -17.63 -4.62
N GLU A 423 16.56 -17.66 -5.84
CA GLU A 423 17.32 -17.25 -7.04
C GLU A 423 17.54 -15.72 -7.03
N VAL A 424 18.81 -15.30 -7.07
CA VAL A 424 19.18 -13.88 -7.11
C VAL A 424 19.06 -13.37 -8.54
N ARG A 425 17.88 -12.87 -8.87
CA ARG A 425 17.62 -11.97 -9.99
C ARG A 425 17.38 -10.57 -9.41
N TYR A 426 17.68 -9.50 -10.15
CA TYR A 426 17.49 -8.13 -9.66
C TYR A 426 16.32 -7.46 -10.39
N GLY A 427 15.23 -7.19 -9.68
CA GLY A 427 14.10 -6.38 -10.18
C GLY A 427 13.38 -6.91 -11.43
N THR A 428 13.11 -8.22 -11.52
CA THR A 428 12.68 -8.88 -12.77
C THR A 428 11.31 -9.55 -12.75
N ASP A 429 10.90 -10.17 -11.63
CA ASP A 429 9.72 -11.06 -11.61
C ASP A 429 9.02 -11.20 -10.24
N ASP A 430 9.36 -10.35 -9.26
CA ASP A 430 8.78 -10.30 -7.92
C ASP A 430 8.89 -11.61 -7.09
N SER A 431 9.59 -12.64 -7.56
CA SER A 431 9.64 -13.97 -6.93
C SER A 431 10.50 -14.07 -5.66
N SER A 432 11.31 -13.05 -5.37
CA SER A 432 12.18 -12.94 -4.21
C SER A 432 12.42 -11.48 -3.83
N PHE A 433 13.04 -11.21 -2.67
CA PHE A 433 13.43 -9.84 -2.29
C PHE A 433 14.28 -9.17 -3.37
N CYS A 434 15.29 -9.87 -3.89
CA CYS A 434 16.15 -9.34 -4.94
C CYS A 434 15.36 -9.14 -6.26
N ALA A 435 14.45 -10.06 -6.59
CA ALA A 435 13.71 -10.03 -7.85
C ALA A 435 12.55 -9.03 -7.88
N ASN A 436 12.23 -8.40 -6.74
CA ASN A 436 11.18 -7.41 -6.56
C ASN A 436 11.42 -6.15 -7.42
N SER A 437 10.52 -5.86 -8.36
CA SER A 437 10.67 -4.71 -9.27
C SER A 437 10.46 -3.38 -8.55
N ALA A 438 9.61 -3.34 -7.52
CA ALA A 438 9.36 -2.14 -6.71
C ALA A 438 10.55 -1.75 -5.78
N CYS A 439 11.60 -2.57 -5.70
CA CYS A 439 12.83 -2.23 -4.96
C CYS A 439 14.09 -2.24 -5.84
N HIS A 440 14.24 -3.25 -6.71
CA HIS A 440 15.44 -3.44 -7.53
C HIS A 440 15.21 -3.25 -9.04
N GLY A 441 13.99 -2.91 -9.46
CA GLY A 441 13.63 -2.59 -10.84
C GLY A 441 13.49 -1.09 -11.13
N GLN A 442 13.84 -0.23 -10.17
CA GLN A 442 13.81 1.23 -10.30
C GLN A 442 15.14 1.88 -9.89
N ASP A 443 15.41 3.06 -10.44
CA ASP A 443 16.62 3.86 -10.17
C ASP A 443 16.46 4.68 -8.88
N TRP A 444 17.51 4.71 -8.05
CA TRP A 444 17.55 5.44 -6.79
C TRP A 444 18.60 6.57 -6.83
N PRO A 445 18.31 7.73 -7.44
CA PRO A 445 19.32 8.72 -7.83
C PRO A 445 20.11 9.36 -6.66
N THR A 446 19.55 9.36 -5.45
CA THR A 446 20.17 9.93 -4.24
C THR A 446 20.78 8.89 -3.29
N LEU A 447 20.66 7.58 -3.58
CA LEU A 447 21.36 6.53 -2.84
C LEU A 447 22.80 6.34 -3.35
N SER A 448 23.78 6.84 -2.62
CA SER A 448 25.20 6.83 -3.01
C SER A 448 26.02 5.93 -2.10
N LEU A 449 25.91 4.62 -2.36
CA LEU A 449 26.58 3.56 -1.60
C LEU A 449 28.12 3.53 -1.77
N ASP A 450 28.68 4.35 -2.65
CA ASP A 450 30.10 4.43 -3.00
C ASP A 450 30.83 5.67 -2.46
N ALA A 451 30.13 6.61 -1.82
CA ALA A 451 30.66 7.92 -1.41
C ALA A 451 31.92 7.90 -0.51
N ASN A 452 32.31 6.73 0.01
CA ASN A 452 33.49 6.53 0.86
C ASN A 452 34.42 5.38 0.38
N PHE A 453 34.34 4.97 -0.89
CA PHE A 453 35.16 3.88 -1.47
C PHE A 453 36.20 4.37 -2.49
N ALA A 454 37.39 4.74 -2.01
CA ALA A 454 38.52 5.09 -2.88
C ALA A 454 39.39 3.86 -3.21
N HIS A 455 39.17 3.24 -4.38
CA HIS A 455 39.99 2.10 -4.82
C HIS A 455 41.45 2.53 -5.16
N PRO A 456 42.51 1.80 -4.73
CA PRO A 456 43.90 2.23 -4.90
C PRO A 456 44.45 2.26 -6.34
N VAL A 457 43.63 1.93 -7.34
CA VAL A 457 43.99 1.87 -8.76
C VAL A 457 42.77 2.28 -9.58
N SER A 458 42.96 3.14 -10.60
CA SER A 458 41.91 3.47 -11.58
C SER A 458 41.44 2.20 -12.29
N LEU A 459 40.13 1.98 -12.31
CA LEU A 459 39.49 0.86 -13.00
C LEU A 459 38.74 1.43 -14.21
N GLU A 460 39.17 1.05 -15.41
CA GLU A 460 38.74 1.67 -16.67
C GLU A 460 38.24 0.63 -17.67
N GLY A 461 37.30 1.04 -18.54
CA GLY A 461 36.64 0.13 -19.47
C GLY A 461 35.87 -0.97 -18.74
N GLN A 462 35.92 -2.20 -19.25
CA GLN A 462 35.28 -3.36 -18.63
C GLN A 462 35.81 -3.68 -17.21
N HIS A 463 37.03 -3.27 -16.87
CA HIS A 463 37.55 -3.44 -15.51
C HIS A 463 36.89 -2.49 -14.49
N GLY A 464 36.33 -1.37 -14.95
CA GLY A 464 35.47 -0.50 -14.13
C GLY A 464 34.07 -1.09 -13.85
N GLN A 465 33.74 -2.23 -14.46
CA GLN A 465 32.49 -2.98 -14.25
C GLN A 465 32.72 -4.31 -13.51
N ALA A 466 33.95 -4.59 -13.06
CA ALA A 466 34.28 -5.81 -12.32
C ALA A 466 33.95 -5.67 -10.82
N THR A 467 33.35 -6.72 -10.24
CA THR A 467 33.08 -6.75 -8.78
C THR A 467 34.38 -6.87 -7.98
N CYS A 468 34.38 -6.39 -6.73
CA CYS A 468 35.57 -6.43 -5.87
C CYS A 468 36.14 -7.86 -5.71
N ASP A 469 35.26 -8.85 -5.58
CA ASP A 469 35.63 -10.26 -5.39
C ASP A 469 36.14 -10.94 -6.67
N SER A 470 35.85 -10.39 -7.86
CA SER A 470 36.51 -10.80 -9.11
C SER A 470 38.03 -10.55 -9.08
N CYS A 471 38.52 -9.74 -8.14
CA CYS A 471 39.93 -9.49 -7.90
C CYS A 471 40.40 -9.99 -6.52
N HIS A 472 39.75 -9.57 -5.44
CA HIS A 472 40.32 -9.62 -4.08
C HIS A 472 40.03 -10.92 -3.29
N ASN A 473 39.46 -11.95 -3.93
CA ASN A 473 39.13 -13.23 -3.30
C ASN A 473 40.33 -13.84 -2.56
N GLY A 474 40.16 -14.10 -1.26
CA GLY A 474 41.19 -14.66 -0.39
C GLY A 474 42.19 -13.66 0.21
N GLY A 475 42.07 -12.35 -0.09
CA GLY A 475 42.84 -11.29 0.55
C GLY A 475 44.34 -11.26 0.21
N VAL A 476 44.69 -11.62 -1.04
CA VAL A 476 46.08 -11.66 -1.53
C VAL A 476 46.33 -10.54 -2.55
N GLU A 477 47.49 -9.90 -2.45
CA GLU A 477 47.91 -8.84 -3.40
C GLU A 477 48.22 -9.44 -4.79
N ILE A 478 47.48 -9.00 -5.82
CA ILE A 478 47.49 -9.59 -7.17
C ILE A 478 48.63 -9.01 -8.03
N SER A 479 49.23 -9.84 -8.90
CA SER A 479 50.15 -9.36 -9.95
C SER A 479 49.42 -8.52 -10.98
N ARG A 480 49.99 -7.36 -11.34
CA ARG A 480 49.44 -6.40 -12.33
C ARG A 480 49.78 -6.74 -13.79
N GLU A 481 50.24 -7.96 -14.06
CA GLU A 481 50.55 -8.46 -15.41
C GLU A 481 49.27 -8.96 -16.10
N CYS A 482 48.95 -8.52 -17.31
CA CYS A 482 47.69 -8.88 -17.99
C CYS A 482 47.46 -10.41 -18.13
N SER A 483 48.54 -11.18 -18.23
CA SER A 483 48.53 -12.65 -18.31
C SER A 483 48.33 -13.37 -16.97
N SER A 484 48.20 -12.65 -15.85
CA SER A 484 47.78 -13.24 -14.56
C SER A 484 46.27 -13.50 -14.52
N CYS A 485 45.48 -12.72 -15.27
CA CYS A 485 44.01 -12.81 -15.33
C CYS A 485 43.47 -13.32 -16.67
N HIS A 486 44.13 -13.04 -17.80
CA HIS A 486 43.59 -13.38 -19.13
C HIS A 486 44.34 -14.51 -19.85
N ALA A 487 43.58 -15.47 -20.40
CA ALA A 487 44.10 -16.52 -21.28
C ALA A 487 44.18 -16.04 -22.75
N ARG A 488 45.24 -16.40 -23.46
CA ARG A 488 45.50 -15.94 -24.84
C ARG A 488 44.76 -16.77 -25.90
N PRO A 489 44.00 -16.15 -26.83
CA PRO A 489 43.29 -16.85 -27.89
C PRO A 489 44.19 -17.61 -28.89
N LEU A 490 43.63 -18.68 -29.45
CA LEU A 490 44.25 -19.47 -30.54
C LEU A 490 44.40 -18.61 -31.81
N GLY A 491 45.63 -18.57 -32.35
CA GLY A 491 45.99 -17.78 -33.54
C GLY A 491 46.61 -16.40 -33.25
N HIS A 492 46.64 -15.94 -32.00
CA HIS A 492 47.24 -14.66 -31.63
C HIS A 492 48.78 -14.67 -31.67
N LEU A 493 49.40 -13.56 -32.07
CA LEU A 493 50.86 -13.37 -32.14
C LEU A 493 51.54 -13.32 -30.76
N ASP A 494 52.85 -13.61 -30.71
CA ASP A 494 53.70 -13.55 -29.51
C ASP A 494 54.22 -12.14 -29.23
N GLY A 495 54.06 -11.64 -28.00
CA GLY A 495 54.57 -10.34 -27.54
C GLY A 495 54.07 -9.98 -26.15
N ALA A 496 54.50 -8.83 -25.62
CA ALA A 496 53.92 -8.22 -24.43
C ALA A 496 52.59 -7.53 -24.80
N CYS A 497 51.52 -7.76 -24.03
CA CYS A 497 50.14 -7.49 -24.45
C CYS A 497 49.88 -5.99 -24.66
N GLU A 498 50.42 -5.17 -23.76
CA GLU A 498 50.40 -3.71 -23.75
C GLU A 498 51.15 -3.06 -24.93
N THR A 499 51.82 -3.85 -25.78
CA THR A 499 52.45 -3.36 -27.03
C THR A 499 51.43 -3.16 -28.15
N CYS A 500 50.25 -3.79 -28.06
CA CYS A 500 49.24 -3.77 -29.13
C CYS A 500 47.80 -3.54 -28.64
N HIS A 501 47.50 -3.83 -27.37
CA HIS A 501 46.16 -3.68 -26.79
C HIS A 501 46.15 -2.62 -25.69
N THR A 502 45.02 -1.95 -25.51
CA THR A 502 44.77 -0.99 -24.42
C THR A 502 43.61 -1.47 -23.53
N PRO A 503 43.48 -0.98 -22.27
CA PRO A 503 42.39 -1.41 -21.37
C PRO A 503 40.96 -1.14 -21.88
N VAL A 504 40.82 -0.28 -22.88
CA VAL A 504 39.54 0.16 -23.47
C VAL A 504 39.19 -0.54 -24.80
N GLY A 505 40.02 -1.49 -25.28
CA GLY A 505 39.84 -2.13 -26.59
C GLY A 505 39.93 -3.65 -26.53
N TRP A 506 38.80 -4.32 -26.27
CA TRP A 506 38.65 -5.78 -26.33
C TRP A 506 37.50 -6.17 -27.28
N SER A 507 37.83 -6.50 -28.53
CA SER A 507 36.86 -6.94 -29.53
C SER A 507 36.44 -8.41 -29.29
N ALA A 508 35.45 -8.59 -28.40
CA ALA A 508 34.83 -9.86 -27.98
C ALA A 508 35.68 -10.81 -27.11
N SER A 509 35.10 -11.22 -25.97
CA SER A 509 35.43 -12.43 -25.19
C SER A 509 34.28 -12.69 -24.21
N ALA A 510 33.21 -13.40 -24.58
CA ALA A 510 33.02 -14.10 -25.85
C ALA A 510 31.62 -13.90 -26.43
N VAL A 511 31.56 -13.61 -27.72
CA VAL A 511 30.37 -13.80 -28.56
C VAL A 511 30.76 -14.70 -29.72
N SER A 512 29.94 -15.73 -29.97
CA SER A 512 29.92 -16.41 -31.26
C SER A 512 28.82 -15.76 -32.07
N ASP A 513 29.17 -15.05 -33.14
CA ASP A 513 28.27 -14.89 -34.28
C ASP A 513 29.04 -14.52 -35.55
N VAL A 514 28.46 -14.89 -36.69
CA VAL A 514 28.98 -14.61 -38.04
C VAL A 514 27.86 -13.97 -38.84
N MET A 515 28.14 -12.79 -39.41
CA MET A 515 27.15 -11.94 -40.07
C MET A 515 26.52 -12.59 -41.31
N VAL A 516 25.21 -12.42 -41.48
CA VAL A 516 24.42 -12.80 -42.67
C VAL A 516 23.67 -11.55 -43.19
N GLY A 517 23.40 -11.47 -44.49
CA GLY A 517 22.76 -10.30 -45.12
C GLY A 517 21.22 -10.37 -45.23
N PRO A 518 20.58 -9.28 -45.67
CA PRO A 518 19.11 -9.15 -45.76
C PRO A 518 18.49 -9.87 -46.97
N SER A 519 17.18 -10.09 -46.94
CA SER A 519 16.39 -10.74 -48.00
C SER A 519 16.07 -9.79 -49.18
N ILE A 520 15.85 -10.36 -50.37
CA ILE A 520 15.50 -9.62 -51.60
C ILE A 520 13.98 -9.67 -51.83
N PRO A 521 13.29 -8.53 -52.10
CA PRO A 521 11.82 -8.44 -52.05
C PRO A 521 11.08 -8.96 -53.31
N HIS A 522 11.68 -9.83 -54.14
CA HIS A 522 11.00 -10.41 -55.32
C HIS A 522 11.45 -11.86 -55.62
N GLY A 523 10.51 -12.71 -56.07
CA GLY A 523 10.78 -14.11 -56.43
C GLY A 523 11.53 -14.25 -57.77
N VAL A 524 12.58 -15.08 -57.79
CA VAL A 524 13.42 -15.30 -58.99
C VAL A 524 12.84 -16.41 -59.88
N VAL A 525 12.04 -16.03 -60.89
CA VAL A 525 11.43 -17.00 -61.82
C VAL A 525 12.41 -17.36 -62.95
N ALA A 526 13.33 -18.29 -62.65
CA ALA A 526 14.19 -18.97 -63.62
C ALA A 526 15.07 -18.06 -64.51
N ILE A 527 15.76 -17.08 -63.90
CA ILE A 527 16.79 -16.25 -64.55
C ILE A 527 18.12 -16.48 -63.78
N GLU A 528 19.15 -16.97 -64.47
CA GLU A 528 20.46 -17.30 -63.88
C GLU A 528 21.44 -16.10 -63.84
N ASP A 529 21.06 -14.95 -64.41
CA ASP A 529 21.87 -13.72 -64.42
C ASP A 529 21.03 -12.48 -64.08
N CYS A 530 21.22 -11.96 -62.86
CA CYS A 530 20.49 -10.80 -62.34
C CYS A 530 20.90 -9.47 -63.03
N THR A 531 22.05 -9.42 -63.71
CA THR A 531 22.61 -8.17 -64.26
C THR A 531 21.84 -7.64 -65.48
N VAL A 532 20.97 -8.46 -66.08
CA VAL A 532 20.11 -8.09 -67.22
C VAL A 532 19.12 -6.96 -66.86
N CYS A 533 18.67 -6.91 -65.60
CA CYS A 533 17.75 -5.87 -65.11
C CYS A 533 18.43 -4.86 -64.17
N HIS A 534 19.40 -5.32 -63.38
CA HIS A 534 20.17 -4.47 -62.47
C HIS A 534 21.56 -4.14 -63.05
N ASP A 535 21.60 -3.10 -63.87
CA ASP A 535 22.77 -2.63 -64.61
C ASP A 535 23.56 -1.57 -63.80
N PRO A 536 24.83 -1.83 -63.40
CA PRO A 536 25.70 -0.82 -62.78
C PRO A 536 26.04 0.37 -63.72
N GLY A 537 25.79 0.24 -65.02
CA GLY A 537 25.89 1.31 -66.03
C GLY A 537 24.70 2.27 -66.07
N GLY A 538 23.59 1.95 -65.39
CA GLY A 538 22.47 2.86 -65.14
C GLY A 538 21.42 3.01 -66.24
N LEU A 539 21.22 2.03 -67.14
CA LEU A 539 20.17 2.11 -68.17
C LEU A 539 18.82 1.43 -67.81
N ASN A 540 18.75 0.67 -66.71
CA ASN A 540 17.52 0.06 -66.18
C ASN A 540 17.29 0.47 -64.71
N TRP A 541 17.51 -0.44 -63.74
CA TRP A 541 17.40 -0.16 -62.31
C TRP A 541 18.78 -0.25 -61.63
N PRO A 542 19.22 0.74 -60.83
CA PRO A 542 20.57 0.75 -60.27
C PRO A 542 20.74 -0.28 -59.13
N ALA A 543 21.94 -0.85 -59.03
CA ALA A 543 22.40 -1.65 -57.90
C ALA A 543 23.28 -0.83 -56.94
N PRO A 544 23.48 -1.24 -55.67
CA PRO A 544 24.35 -0.56 -54.72
C PRO A 544 25.80 -0.41 -55.21
N THR A 545 26.38 0.78 -55.04
CA THR A 545 27.68 1.18 -55.63
C THR A 545 28.91 0.44 -55.08
N ASP A 546 28.76 -0.24 -53.96
CA ASP A 546 29.76 -1.09 -53.30
C ASP A 546 29.74 -2.55 -53.81
N HIS A 547 28.66 -2.97 -54.48
CA HIS A 547 28.49 -4.35 -54.98
C HIS A 547 29.06 -4.59 -56.39
N VAL A 548 29.62 -3.56 -57.03
CA VAL A 548 30.07 -3.53 -58.44
C VAL A 548 31.19 -4.53 -58.77
N ALA A 549 31.83 -5.14 -57.77
CA ALA A 549 32.91 -6.12 -57.93
C ALA A 549 32.49 -7.60 -57.74
N TYR A 550 31.25 -7.90 -57.39
CA TYR A 550 30.79 -9.27 -57.15
C TYR A 550 30.24 -9.93 -58.42
N SER A 551 30.47 -11.24 -58.56
CA SER A 551 29.85 -12.05 -59.61
C SER A 551 28.48 -12.58 -59.18
N SER A 552 27.59 -12.83 -60.15
CA SER A 552 26.20 -13.27 -59.92
C SER A 552 26.06 -14.55 -59.09
N ALA A 553 27.07 -15.43 -59.07
CA ALA A 553 27.11 -16.59 -58.18
C ALA A 553 27.30 -16.24 -56.69
N GLN A 554 28.03 -15.15 -56.38
CA GLN A 554 28.37 -14.76 -55.00
C GLN A 554 27.19 -14.13 -54.25
N CYS A 555 26.21 -13.57 -54.97
CA CYS A 555 25.00 -12.98 -54.37
C CYS A 555 24.23 -13.99 -53.50
N SER A 556 24.21 -15.26 -53.92
CA SER A 556 23.53 -16.36 -53.21
C SER A 556 24.17 -16.79 -51.88
N VAL A 557 25.33 -16.22 -51.52
CA VAL A 557 26.03 -16.52 -50.26
C VAL A 557 25.59 -15.60 -49.12
N CYS A 558 25.04 -14.42 -49.44
CA CYS A 558 24.71 -13.37 -48.47
C CYS A 558 23.23 -13.00 -48.41
N HIS A 559 22.41 -13.44 -49.38
CA HIS A 559 20.98 -13.15 -49.46
C HIS A 559 20.17 -14.45 -49.51
N ASP A 560 19.12 -14.53 -48.69
CA ASP A 560 18.16 -15.65 -48.73
C ASP A 560 17.17 -15.49 -49.90
N LEU A 561 16.75 -16.62 -50.48
CA LEU A 561 16.02 -16.73 -51.75
C LEU A 561 14.84 -17.72 -51.68
N ALA A 562 14.27 -17.93 -50.49
CA ALA A 562 13.14 -18.84 -50.27
C ALA A 562 11.77 -18.26 -50.72
N GLU A 563 10.95 -19.15 -51.30
CA GLU A 563 9.54 -18.99 -51.73
C GLU A 563 9.22 -18.07 -52.95
N PRO A 564 8.41 -18.55 -53.93
CA PRO A 564 8.09 -17.79 -55.14
C PRO A 564 6.73 -17.07 -55.07
N VAL A 565 6.72 -15.74 -55.13
CA VAL A 565 5.51 -14.95 -55.39
C VAL A 565 5.35 -14.70 -56.90
N ALA A 566 4.19 -15.02 -57.46
CA ALA A 566 3.92 -14.85 -58.89
C ALA A 566 3.68 -13.37 -59.23
N MET A 567 4.36 -12.86 -60.26
CA MET A 567 4.21 -11.46 -60.70
C MET A 567 2.93 -11.27 -61.53
N THR A 568 1.84 -10.90 -60.87
CA THR A 568 0.65 -10.35 -61.52
C THR A 568 0.94 -8.96 -62.10
N TRP A 569 0.33 -8.63 -63.25
CA TRP A 569 0.31 -7.24 -63.73
C TRP A 569 -0.53 -6.40 -62.76
N ASP A 570 0.03 -5.26 -62.34
CA ASP A 570 -0.54 -4.38 -61.33
C ASP A 570 -1.26 -3.21 -62.01
N THR A 571 -2.59 -3.26 -62.03
CA THR A 571 -3.45 -2.22 -62.63
C THR A 571 -3.52 -0.93 -61.82
N ALA A 572 -2.93 -0.88 -60.61
CA ALA A 572 -2.83 0.34 -59.80
C ALA A 572 -1.57 1.19 -60.11
N LYS A 573 -0.73 0.77 -61.06
CA LYS A 573 0.50 1.50 -61.47
C LYS A 573 0.39 2.27 -62.80
N VAL A 574 -0.84 2.45 -63.27
CA VAL A 574 -1.21 3.47 -64.27
C VAL A 574 -1.94 4.61 -63.56
N GLU A 575 -1.89 5.83 -64.10
CA GLU A 575 -2.48 7.04 -63.49
C GLU A 575 -4.02 7.00 -63.34
N HIS A 576 -4.69 5.95 -63.85
CA HIS A 576 -6.09 5.67 -63.64
C HIS A 576 -6.32 4.16 -63.56
N ALA A 577 -6.80 3.66 -62.41
CA ALA A 577 -7.05 2.22 -62.22
C ALA A 577 -8.32 1.77 -62.95
N LEU A 578 -8.29 0.57 -63.54
CA LEU A 578 -9.46 -0.03 -64.19
C LEU A 578 -10.19 -0.97 -63.23
N GLU A 579 -11.41 -0.61 -62.84
CA GLU A 579 -12.21 -1.32 -61.84
C GLU A 579 -13.53 -1.88 -62.40
N GLY A 580 -14.09 -2.88 -61.71
CA GLY A 580 -15.34 -3.54 -62.11
C GLY A 580 -15.20 -4.29 -63.44
N GLU A 581 -16.22 -4.20 -64.30
CA GLU A 581 -16.19 -4.78 -65.65
C GLU A 581 -15.03 -4.23 -66.52
N HIS A 582 -14.58 -2.98 -66.27
CA HIS A 582 -13.45 -2.39 -66.99
C HIS A 582 -12.11 -3.08 -66.68
N ALA A 583 -11.99 -3.78 -65.55
CA ALA A 583 -10.80 -4.60 -65.24
C ALA A 583 -10.61 -5.79 -66.20
N GLN A 584 -11.61 -6.12 -67.02
CA GLN A 584 -11.54 -7.14 -68.08
C GLN A 584 -11.30 -6.53 -69.48
N ALA A 585 -11.19 -5.20 -69.61
CA ALA A 585 -11.00 -4.54 -70.90
C ALA A 585 -9.58 -4.79 -71.46
N SER A 586 -9.51 -5.11 -72.76
CA SER A 586 -8.23 -5.27 -73.46
C SER A 586 -7.64 -3.91 -73.87
N CYS A 587 -6.32 -3.79 -73.84
CA CYS A 587 -5.61 -2.53 -74.11
C CYS A 587 -5.90 -1.90 -75.49
N VAL A 588 -6.33 -2.70 -76.49
CA VAL A 588 -6.73 -2.21 -77.82
C VAL A 588 -8.12 -1.56 -77.86
N GLN A 589 -8.94 -1.70 -76.81
CA GLN A 589 -10.22 -0.99 -76.69
C GLN A 589 -10.02 0.47 -76.29
N CYS A 590 -8.99 0.77 -75.49
CA CYS A 590 -8.63 2.12 -75.04
C CYS A 590 -7.57 2.79 -75.94
N HIS A 591 -6.60 2.03 -76.46
CA HIS A 591 -5.50 2.53 -77.31
C HIS A 591 -5.67 2.11 -78.77
N GLN A 592 -6.67 2.68 -79.45
CA GLN A 592 -6.80 2.53 -80.90
C GLN A 592 -5.56 3.10 -81.60
N ASP A 593 -5.10 2.43 -82.66
CA ASP A 593 -3.86 2.69 -83.40
C ASP A 593 -2.54 2.72 -82.57
N GLY A 594 -2.58 2.26 -81.31
CA GLY A 594 -1.36 1.98 -80.50
C GLY A 594 -0.67 3.20 -79.90
N ALA A 595 -1.35 4.34 -79.79
CA ALA A 595 -0.85 5.51 -79.08
C ALA A 595 -1.15 5.44 -77.56
N PHE A 596 -0.10 5.45 -76.74
CA PHE A 596 -0.18 5.37 -75.26
C PHE A 596 -0.05 6.74 -74.55
N GLN A 597 -0.31 7.84 -75.26
CA GLN A 597 -0.19 9.21 -74.76
C GLN A 597 -1.41 10.02 -75.22
N GLY A 598 -2.11 10.67 -74.29
CA GLY A 598 -3.24 11.57 -74.59
C GLY A 598 -4.61 10.91 -74.77
N THR A 599 -4.83 9.68 -74.27
CA THR A 599 -6.16 9.06 -74.20
C THR A 599 -7.06 9.81 -73.20
N PRO A 600 -8.28 10.26 -73.58
CA PRO A 600 -9.23 10.89 -72.65
C PRO A 600 -9.62 9.96 -71.49
N GLN A 601 -9.93 10.54 -70.33
CA GLN A 601 -10.24 9.78 -69.09
C GLN A 601 -11.62 10.08 -68.49
N GLU A 602 -12.39 11.00 -69.08
CA GLU A 602 -13.70 11.39 -68.56
C GLU A 602 -14.78 10.36 -68.95
N CYS A 603 -15.69 10.01 -68.03
CA CYS A 603 -16.74 9.02 -68.29
C CYS A 603 -17.58 9.35 -69.55
N ALA A 604 -17.93 10.63 -69.71
CA ALA A 604 -18.67 11.14 -70.86
C ALA A 604 -17.89 11.06 -72.19
N SER A 605 -16.56 11.00 -72.16
CA SER A 605 -15.72 10.85 -73.37
C SER A 605 -15.82 9.44 -73.98
N CYS A 606 -16.36 8.45 -73.25
CA CYS A 606 -16.57 7.08 -73.73
C CYS A 606 -18.05 6.65 -73.71
N HIS A 607 -18.86 7.16 -72.78
CA HIS A 607 -20.27 6.77 -72.58
C HIS A 607 -21.30 7.84 -73.01
N ALA A 608 -20.93 8.74 -73.94
CA ALA A 608 -21.83 9.79 -74.44
C ALA A 608 -23.17 9.27 -75.00
N ASP A 609 -23.16 8.09 -75.64
CA ASP A 609 -24.34 7.46 -76.23
C ASP A 609 -25.17 6.65 -75.21
N ASP A 610 -24.68 6.46 -73.98
CA ASP A 610 -25.33 5.66 -72.91
C ASP A 610 -26.06 6.53 -71.86
N ASP A 611 -25.90 7.86 -71.86
CA ASP A 611 -26.46 8.73 -70.82
C ASP A 611 -28.00 8.90 -70.90
N ALA A 612 -28.69 8.28 -69.94
CA ALA A 612 -30.14 8.39 -69.78
C ALA A 612 -30.62 9.79 -69.34
N HIS A 613 -29.73 10.68 -68.88
CA HIS A 613 -30.05 12.04 -68.42
C HIS A 613 -29.89 13.12 -69.50
N ALA A 614 -29.46 12.74 -70.72
CA ALA A 614 -29.24 13.64 -71.85
C ALA A 614 -28.37 14.89 -71.54
N GLY A 615 -27.42 14.76 -70.62
CA GLY A 615 -26.50 15.80 -70.18
C GLY A 615 -27.00 16.76 -69.10
N GLU A 616 -28.23 16.62 -68.58
CA GLU A 616 -28.80 17.56 -67.60
C GLU A 616 -28.07 17.53 -66.23
N MET A 617 -27.38 16.44 -65.89
CA MET A 617 -26.71 16.24 -64.59
C MET A 617 -25.20 16.61 -64.58
N GLY A 618 -24.63 17.03 -65.72
CA GLY A 618 -23.21 17.36 -65.82
C GLY A 618 -22.26 16.14 -65.90
N PRO A 619 -20.93 16.35 -65.88
CA PRO A 619 -19.95 15.32 -66.24
C PRO A 619 -19.51 14.39 -65.08
N LEU A 620 -19.94 14.65 -63.84
CA LEU A 620 -19.44 13.99 -62.63
C LEU A 620 -20.22 12.70 -62.29
N CYS A 621 -20.39 11.82 -63.28
CA CYS A 621 -21.25 10.63 -63.20
C CYS A 621 -20.95 9.71 -62.00
N ALA A 622 -19.68 9.65 -61.57
CA ALA A 622 -19.20 8.83 -60.47
C ALA A 622 -19.66 9.28 -59.07
N GLU A 623 -20.18 10.50 -58.91
CA GLU A 623 -20.77 10.95 -57.64
C GLU A 623 -22.07 10.19 -57.29
N CYS A 624 -22.79 9.71 -58.32
CA CYS A 624 -24.11 9.10 -58.17
C CYS A 624 -24.19 7.65 -58.67
N HIS A 625 -23.29 7.18 -59.54
CA HIS A 625 -23.34 5.85 -60.14
C HIS A 625 -22.04 5.06 -59.92
N ILE A 626 -22.16 3.77 -59.56
CA ILE A 626 -20.98 2.90 -59.47
C ILE A 626 -20.55 2.40 -60.87
N PRO A 627 -19.24 2.36 -61.19
CA PRO A 627 -18.74 1.88 -62.49
C PRO A 627 -19.10 0.42 -62.81
N SER A 628 -19.44 -0.38 -61.79
CA SER A 628 -19.89 -1.76 -61.94
C SER A 628 -21.40 -1.85 -62.23
N GLY A 629 -21.81 -1.35 -63.39
CA GLY A 629 -23.18 -1.56 -63.91
C GLY A 629 -24.20 -0.46 -63.63
N TRP A 630 -23.76 0.80 -63.43
CA TRP A 630 -24.61 2.01 -63.37
C TRP A 630 -25.69 2.06 -62.28
N ALA A 631 -25.66 1.14 -61.30
CA ALA A 631 -26.50 1.23 -60.11
C ALA A 631 -26.19 2.52 -59.33
N LEU A 632 -27.21 3.08 -58.66
CA LEU A 632 -27.00 4.24 -57.80
C LEU A 632 -26.05 3.88 -56.65
N ALA A 633 -25.05 4.74 -56.43
CA ALA A 633 -24.26 4.72 -55.23
C ALA A 633 -25.18 4.99 -54.02
N LYS A 634 -24.94 4.27 -52.92
CA LYS A 634 -25.64 4.53 -51.65
C LYS A 634 -25.21 5.92 -51.17
N ILE A 635 -26.14 6.87 -51.07
CA ILE A 635 -25.87 8.20 -50.48
C ILE A 635 -25.32 7.99 -49.07
N ASP A 636 -24.03 8.27 -48.89
CA ASP A 636 -23.41 8.13 -47.59
C ASP A 636 -23.80 9.30 -46.70
N HIS A 637 -24.59 9.01 -45.66
CA HIS A 637 -25.02 10.02 -44.72
C HIS A 637 -23.89 10.44 -43.77
N ALA A 638 -22.80 9.66 -43.66
CA ALA A 638 -21.63 10.02 -42.86
C ALA A 638 -20.94 11.32 -43.33
N THR A 639 -21.10 11.70 -44.61
CA THR A 639 -20.57 12.96 -45.16
C THR A 639 -21.59 14.11 -45.14
N THR A 640 -22.74 13.93 -44.48
CA THR A 640 -23.80 14.94 -44.40
C THR A 640 -23.85 15.61 -43.03
N ALA A 641 -24.57 16.73 -42.92
CA ALA A 641 -24.73 17.47 -41.66
C ALA A 641 -25.52 16.71 -40.58
N PHE A 642 -26.09 15.53 -40.87
CA PHE A 642 -26.68 14.63 -39.87
C PHE A 642 -26.29 13.17 -40.16
N PRO A 643 -25.12 12.71 -39.67
CA PRO A 643 -24.68 11.33 -39.84
C PRO A 643 -25.67 10.34 -39.21
N LEU A 644 -26.25 9.46 -40.02
CA LEU A 644 -27.13 8.39 -39.52
C LEU A 644 -26.32 7.39 -38.69
N GLN A 645 -26.63 7.27 -37.40
CA GLN A 645 -25.95 6.37 -36.46
C GLN A 645 -26.93 5.38 -35.83
N GLY A 646 -26.41 4.21 -35.43
CA GLY A 646 -27.17 3.16 -34.75
C GLY A 646 -28.44 2.76 -35.51
N GLN A 647 -29.60 2.79 -34.84
CA GLN A 647 -30.87 2.37 -35.46
C GLN A 647 -31.29 3.23 -36.66
N HIS A 648 -30.86 4.51 -36.72
CA HIS A 648 -31.19 5.43 -37.81
C HIS A 648 -30.64 4.98 -39.16
N LEU A 649 -29.60 4.13 -39.19
CA LEU A 649 -29.09 3.48 -40.41
C LEU A 649 -30.11 2.56 -41.10
N SER A 650 -31.24 2.25 -40.44
CA SER A 650 -32.32 1.38 -40.95
C SER A 650 -33.65 2.10 -41.20
N VAL A 651 -33.72 3.41 -40.92
CA VAL A 651 -34.90 4.25 -41.19
C VAL A 651 -35.00 4.52 -42.69
N ALA A 652 -36.21 4.57 -43.24
CA ALA A 652 -36.42 4.75 -44.68
C ALA A 652 -36.51 6.24 -45.04
N CYS A 653 -36.00 6.61 -46.22
CA CYS A 653 -35.73 8.00 -46.57
C CYS A 653 -36.95 8.93 -46.45
N GLN A 654 -38.15 8.46 -46.78
CA GLN A 654 -39.38 9.26 -46.70
C GLN A 654 -39.84 9.57 -45.25
N ASP A 655 -39.33 8.84 -44.26
CA ASP A 655 -39.70 9.04 -42.85
C ASP A 655 -39.04 10.33 -42.31
N CYS A 656 -37.83 10.65 -42.80
CA CYS A 656 -37.11 11.90 -42.54
C CYS A 656 -37.37 13.00 -43.61
N HIS A 657 -37.48 12.61 -44.88
CA HIS A 657 -37.68 13.52 -46.02
C HIS A 657 -39.11 13.42 -46.56
N GLN A 658 -40.05 13.88 -45.73
CA GLN A 658 -41.47 13.92 -46.07
C GLN A 658 -41.71 14.73 -47.34
N ASP A 659 -42.63 14.24 -48.19
CA ASP A 659 -42.93 14.76 -49.54
C ASP A 659 -41.71 14.96 -50.47
N GLY A 660 -40.56 14.32 -50.18
CA GLY A 660 -39.32 14.46 -50.95
C GLY A 660 -38.56 15.77 -50.69
N VAL A 661 -38.78 16.40 -49.55
CA VAL A 661 -38.07 17.63 -49.16
C VAL A 661 -36.77 17.28 -48.42
N TYR A 662 -35.64 17.49 -49.10
CA TYR A 662 -34.28 17.20 -48.60
C TYR A 662 -33.56 18.40 -47.96
N GLN A 663 -34.23 19.53 -47.79
CA GLN A 663 -33.66 20.78 -47.28
C GLN A 663 -34.42 21.24 -46.04
N GLY A 664 -33.71 21.47 -44.93
CA GLY A 664 -34.29 21.95 -43.67
C GLY A 664 -34.98 20.88 -42.81
N THR A 665 -34.72 19.59 -43.03
CA THR A 665 -35.10 18.52 -42.10
C THR A 665 -34.46 18.77 -40.72
N PRO A 666 -35.22 18.71 -39.61
CA PRO A 666 -34.68 18.86 -38.25
C PRO A 666 -33.56 17.87 -37.93
N GLN A 667 -32.63 18.29 -37.08
CA GLN A 667 -31.41 17.54 -36.74
C GLN A 667 -31.26 17.31 -35.22
N ASP A 668 -32.16 17.86 -34.41
CA ASP A 668 -32.25 17.65 -32.97
C ASP A 668 -33.11 16.43 -32.63
N CYS A 669 -32.76 15.75 -31.53
CA CYS A 669 -33.47 14.55 -31.09
C CYS A 669 -34.95 14.84 -30.74
N TRP A 670 -35.20 15.99 -30.11
CA TRP A 670 -36.51 16.34 -29.54
C TRP A 670 -37.59 16.56 -30.60
N SER A 671 -37.29 17.25 -31.71
CA SER A 671 -38.26 17.52 -32.78
C SER A 671 -38.79 16.25 -33.46
N CYS A 672 -38.04 15.14 -33.40
CA CYS A 672 -38.46 13.83 -33.88
C CYS A 672 -39.07 12.95 -32.76
N HIS A 673 -38.48 12.97 -31.56
CA HIS A 673 -38.78 12.00 -30.49
C HIS A 673 -39.54 12.56 -29.27
N GLN A 674 -40.12 13.76 -29.36
CA GLN A 674 -41.02 14.31 -28.32
C GLN A 674 -42.15 13.35 -27.89
N ALA A 675 -42.61 12.46 -28.78
CA ALA A 675 -43.65 11.48 -28.48
C ALA A 675 -43.13 10.22 -27.76
N ASP A 676 -41.81 9.99 -27.74
CA ASP A 676 -41.15 8.82 -27.15
C ASP A 676 -40.59 9.08 -25.74
N ASP A 677 -40.59 10.34 -25.27
CA ASP A 677 -40.02 10.72 -23.97
C ASP A 677 -40.78 10.11 -22.78
N ALA A 678 -40.14 9.14 -22.13
CA ALA A 678 -40.63 8.48 -20.92
C ALA A 678 -40.49 9.31 -19.63
N HIS A 679 -39.82 10.47 -19.68
CA HIS A 679 -39.52 11.32 -18.52
C HIS A 679 -40.51 12.49 -18.38
N SER A 680 -41.39 12.71 -19.36
CA SER A 680 -42.38 13.80 -19.38
C SER A 680 -41.77 15.21 -19.25
N GLY A 681 -40.63 15.43 -19.91
CA GLY A 681 -39.90 16.70 -19.95
C GLY A 681 -39.08 17.03 -18.69
N GLN A 682 -38.95 16.10 -17.74
CA GLN A 682 -38.21 16.33 -16.49
C GLN A 682 -36.68 16.46 -16.67
N LEU A 683 -36.13 15.92 -17.76
CA LEU A 683 -34.68 15.82 -17.98
C LEU A 683 -34.18 16.64 -19.19
N GLY A 684 -34.91 17.69 -19.59
CA GLY A 684 -34.50 18.56 -20.70
C GLY A 684 -34.81 17.99 -22.09
N GLN A 685 -34.02 18.38 -23.09
CA GLN A 685 -34.17 17.98 -24.51
C GLN A 685 -32.90 17.32 -25.09
N ASP A 686 -31.79 17.39 -24.37
CA ASP A 686 -30.45 16.96 -24.78
C ASP A 686 -30.26 15.45 -24.57
N CYS A 687 -31.11 14.68 -25.27
CA CYS A 687 -31.28 13.23 -25.09
C CYS A 687 -29.98 12.42 -25.13
N VAL A 688 -28.95 12.92 -25.83
CA VAL A 688 -27.64 12.28 -26.01
C VAL A 688 -26.75 12.30 -24.77
N GLU A 689 -27.07 13.07 -23.74
CA GLU A 689 -26.39 12.98 -22.43
C GLU A 689 -26.63 11.62 -21.74
N CYS A 690 -27.76 10.97 -22.04
CA CYS A 690 -28.18 9.72 -21.40
C CYS A 690 -28.42 8.56 -22.37
N HIS A 691 -28.89 8.83 -23.60
CA HIS A 691 -29.28 7.80 -24.57
C HIS A 691 -28.33 7.75 -25.77
N THR A 692 -28.09 6.54 -26.28
CA THR A 692 -27.25 6.33 -27.47
C THR A 692 -28.10 6.09 -28.72
N PHE A 693 -27.52 6.31 -29.90
CA PHE A 693 -28.15 6.00 -31.18
C PHE A 693 -28.50 4.51 -31.38
N GLN A 694 -28.01 3.61 -30.51
CA GLN A 694 -28.38 2.18 -30.51
C GLN A 694 -29.77 1.92 -29.90
N GLY A 695 -30.40 2.91 -29.24
CA GLY A 695 -31.80 2.90 -28.83
C GLY A 695 -32.07 3.45 -27.43
N TRP A 696 -33.35 3.65 -27.11
CA TRP A 696 -33.81 4.23 -25.85
C TRP A 696 -33.59 3.35 -24.59
N GLN A 697 -33.18 2.09 -24.75
CA GLN A 697 -32.92 1.16 -23.64
C GLN A 697 -31.42 1.08 -23.35
N GLY A 698 -31.05 1.05 -22.06
CA GLY A 698 -29.66 1.08 -21.62
C GLY A 698 -29.08 2.48 -21.51
N ALA A 699 -29.87 3.44 -21.04
CA ALA A 699 -29.41 4.81 -20.78
C ALA A 699 -28.33 4.85 -19.71
N THR A 700 -27.28 5.62 -19.93
CA THR A 700 -26.13 5.80 -19.03
C THR A 700 -26.16 7.18 -18.42
N PHE A 701 -26.38 7.29 -17.11
CA PHE A 701 -26.39 8.57 -16.39
C PHE A 701 -25.49 8.48 -15.16
N ASP A 702 -24.45 9.31 -15.11
CA ASP A 702 -23.48 9.30 -14.01
C ASP A 702 -24.04 9.98 -12.75
N HIS A 703 -24.34 9.15 -11.75
CA HIS A 703 -24.73 9.64 -10.43
C HIS A 703 -23.56 10.29 -9.65
N GLY A 704 -22.31 10.10 -10.09
CA GLY A 704 -21.12 10.81 -9.59
C GLY A 704 -21.26 12.33 -9.67
N LEU A 705 -21.97 12.83 -10.70
CA LEU A 705 -22.29 14.25 -10.89
C LEU A 705 -23.43 14.76 -10.00
N THR A 706 -23.99 13.92 -9.12
CA THR A 706 -25.13 14.26 -8.26
C THR A 706 -24.74 14.27 -6.78
N ALA A 707 -25.60 14.88 -5.95
CA ALA A 707 -25.45 14.87 -4.50
C ALA A 707 -25.59 13.47 -3.84
N TYR A 708 -25.88 12.40 -4.61
CA TYR A 708 -25.87 11.02 -4.12
C TYR A 708 -25.15 10.07 -5.10
N PRO A 709 -23.81 10.01 -5.07
CA PRO A 709 -23.04 9.11 -5.91
C PRO A 709 -23.28 7.64 -5.53
N LEU A 710 -23.72 6.82 -6.49
CA LEU A 710 -23.99 5.40 -6.28
C LEU A 710 -22.68 4.65 -6.00
N ARG A 711 -22.60 4.00 -4.82
CA ARG A 711 -21.42 3.27 -4.33
C ARG A 711 -21.80 1.85 -3.93
N GLY A 712 -20.85 0.92 -4.11
CA GLY A 712 -21.06 -0.50 -3.82
C GLY A 712 -22.24 -1.11 -4.59
N GLU A 713 -23.08 -1.89 -3.92
CA GLU A 713 -24.21 -2.61 -4.55
C GLU A 713 -25.23 -1.67 -5.21
N HIS A 714 -25.34 -0.42 -4.74
CA HIS A 714 -26.23 0.60 -5.32
C HIS A 714 -25.89 0.95 -6.77
N LYS A 715 -24.65 0.68 -7.25
CA LYS A 715 -24.30 0.82 -8.68
C LYS A 715 -25.09 -0.13 -9.61
N GLN A 716 -25.80 -1.12 -9.06
CA GLN A 716 -26.58 -2.11 -9.82
C GLN A 716 -28.10 -1.90 -9.73
N ALA A 717 -28.57 -0.90 -8.97
CA ALA A 717 -30.00 -0.59 -8.85
C ALA A 717 -30.56 -0.01 -10.17
N ALA A 718 -31.80 -0.36 -10.53
CA ALA A 718 -32.45 0.28 -11.65
C ALA A 718 -32.97 1.66 -11.23
N CYS A 719 -32.99 2.63 -12.17
CA CYS A 719 -33.36 4.02 -11.85
C CYS A 719 -34.72 4.13 -11.13
N VAL A 720 -35.68 3.25 -11.47
CA VAL A 720 -37.04 3.21 -10.90
C VAL A 720 -37.11 2.64 -9.47
N ASP A 721 -36.08 1.93 -9.01
CA ASP A 721 -36.03 1.39 -7.65
C ASP A 721 -35.85 2.52 -6.63
N CYS A 722 -35.10 3.57 -7.01
CA CYS A 722 -34.98 4.83 -6.28
C CYS A 722 -36.07 5.84 -6.71
N HIS A 723 -36.15 6.14 -8.01
CA HIS A 723 -37.03 7.17 -8.60
C HIS A 723 -38.44 6.62 -8.88
N SER A 724 -39.13 6.24 -7.81
CA SER A 724 -40.48 5.68 -7.84
C SER A 724 -41.44 6.49 -8.73
N GLY A 725 -41.90 5.88 -9.82
CA GLY A 725 -42.83 6.51 -10.77
C GLY A 725 -42.20 7.52 -11.72
N ASN A 726 -40.92 7.35 -12.07
CA ASN A 726 -40.13 8.26 -12.90
C ASN A 726 -40.10 9.70 -12.33
N GLN A 727 -39.97 9.82 -11.00
CA GLN A 727 -39.82 11.11 -10.29
C GLN A 727 -38.36 11.24 -9.83
N TYR A 728 -37.57 12.01 -10.59
CA TYR A 728 -36.12 12.10 -10.38
C TYR A 728 -35.72 13.14 -9.33
N GLY A 729 -36.57 14.15 -9.08
CA GLY A 729 -36.35 15.16 -8.05
C GLY A 729 -36.80 14.71 -6.65
N GLY A 730 -36.03 15.06 -5.61
CA GLY A 730 -36.44 14.92 -4.21
C GLY A 730 -36.42 13.50 -3.65
N THR A 731 -35.70 12.57 -4.28
CA THR A 731 -35.48 11.21 -3.76
C THR A 731 -34.64 11.27 -2.46
N PRO A 732 -35.01 10.57 -1.37
CA PRO A 732 -34.24 10.55 -0.13
C PRO A 732 -32.81 10.04 -0.31
N GLN A 733 -31.88 10.59 0.46
CA GLN A 733 -30.44 10.30 0.38
C GLN A 733 -29.88 9.63 1.65
N ASP A 734 -30.68 9.52 2.70
CA ASP A 734 -30.31 8.82 3.93
C ASP A 734 -30.58 7.31 3.83
N CYS A 735 -29.73 6.50 4.47
CA CYS A 735 -29.85 5.04 4.41
C CYS A 735 -31.18 4.53 4.99
N TRP A 736 -31.70 5.20 6.02
CA TRP A 736 -32.85 4.74 6.80
C TRP A 736 -34.17 4.88 6.03
N SER A 737 -34.37 5.97 5.28
CA SER A 737 -35.58 6.20 4.48
C SER A 737 -35.84 5.08 3.45
N CYS A 738 -34.79 4.45 2.95
CA CYS A 738 -34.89 3.30 2.05
C CYS A 738 -34.87 1.95 2.80
N HIS A 739 -33.98 1.78 3.77
CA HIS A 739 -33.70 0.49 4.42
C HIS A 739 -34.37 0.26 5.79
N GLN A 740 -35.42 1.03 6.12
CA GLN A 740 -36.25 0.80 7.31
C GLN A 740 -36.76 -0.65 7.44
N ALA A 741 -36.99 -1.34 6.32
CA ALA A 741 -37.44 -2.73 6.31
C ALA A 741 -36.33 -3.76 6.60
N ASP A 742 -35.06 -3.35 6.45
CA ASP A 742 -33.87 -4.22 6.58
C ASP A 742 -33.19 -4.10 7.95
N ASP A 743 -33.63 -3.18 8.81
CA ASP A 743 -33.03 -2.93 10.13
C ASP A 743 -33.19 -4.12 11.11
N ALA A 744 -32.13 -4.92 11.21
CA ALA A 744 -32.00 -6.03 12.15
C ALA A 744 -31.85 -5.59 13.63
N HIS A 745 -31.65 -4.29 13.91
CA HIS A 745 -31.35 -3.77 15.26
C HIS A 745 -32.58 -3.19 15.97
N SER A 746 -33.71 -3.03 15.27
CA SER A 746 -34.94 -2.43 15.81
C SER A 746 -34.73 -1.03 16.40
N VAL A 747 -33.99 -0.19 15.67
CA VAL A 747 -33.61 1.20 15.97
C VAL A 747 -32.80 1.39 17.26
N GLN A 748 -32.30 0.30 17.88
CA GLN A 748 -31.48 0.39 19.10
C GLN A 748 -30.14 1.10 18.93
N LEU A 749 -29.63 1.19 17.69
CA LEU A 749 -28.38 1.84 17.33
C LEU A 749 -28.58 3.20 16.61
N GLY A 750 -29.83 3.68 16.53
CA GLY A 750 -30.19 4.88 15.78
C GLY A 750 -30.48 4.62 14.30
N GLN A 751 -30.38 5.66 13.48
CA GLN A 751 -30.72 5.65 12.04
C GLN A 751 -29.52 5.95 11.13
N ASP A 752 -28.37 6.32 11.71
CA ASP A 752 -27.13 6.59 10.97
C ASP A 752 -26.38 5.29 10.68
N CYS A 753 -26.93 4.51 9.75
CA CYS A 753 -26.42 3.19 9.38
C CYS A 753 -24.97 3.23 8.87
N ALA A 754 -24.54 4.36 8.31
CA ALA A 754 -23.21 4.57 7.74
C ALA A 754 -22.07 4.54 8.77
N GLN A 755 -22.37 4.63 10.07
CA GLN A 755 -21.37 4.47 11.14
C GLN A 755 -20.86 3.02 11.28
N CYS A 756 -21.55 2.03 10.70
CA CYS A 756 -21.23 0.61 10.86
C CYS A 756 -21.32 -0.19 9.55
N HIS A 757 -22.28 0.14 8.69
CA HIS A 757 -22.50 -0.54 7.40
C HIS A 757 -21.98 0.32 6.26
N THR A 758 -21.49 -0.33 5.19
CA THR A 758 -21.03 0.36 3.98
C THR A 758 -21.95 0.05 2.81
N PRO A 759 -21.98 0.88 1.74
CA PRO A 759 -22.72 0.56 0.53
C PRO A 759 -22.28 -0.71 -0.21
N LYS A 760 -21.17 -1.37 0.22
CA LYS A 760 -20.74 -2.69 -0.30
C LYS A 760 -21.58 -3.86 0.26
N GLY A 761 -22.44 -3.63 1.25
CA GLY A 761 -23.40 -4.62 1.74
C GLY A 761 -23.61 -4.61 3.27
N TRP A 762 -24.68 -5.28 3.73
CA TRP A 762 -25.06 -5.31 5.15
C TRP A 762 -24.20 -6.21 6.03
N GLN A 763 -23.46 -7.16 5.46
CA GLN A 763 -22.56 -8.06 6.18
C GLN A 763 -21.15 -7.47 6.31
N GLY A 764 -20.39 -7.89 7.34
CA GLY A 764 -19.03 -7.37 7.58
C GLY A 764 -18.98 -6.00 8.25
N ALA A 765 -20.09 -5.54 8.85
CA ALA A 765 -20.18 -4.27 9.56
C ALA A 765 -19.11 -4.12 10.65
N THR A 766 -18.33 -3.05 10.58
CA THR A 766 -17.26 -2.72 11.52
C THR A 766 -17.75 -1.68 12.52
N PHE A 767 -17.63 -1.96 13.82
CA PHE A 767 -17.97 -1.00 14.88
C PHE A 767 -16.86 -0.94 15.93
N ASP A 768 -16.22 0.23 16.04
CA ASP A 768 -15.11 0.42 17.00
C ASP A 768 -15.63 0.48 18.44
N HIS A 769 -15.38 -0.61 19.18
CA HIS A 769 -15.69 -0.70 20.59
C HIS A 769 -14.80 0.21 21.47
N SER A 770 -13.71 0.80 20.97
CA SER A 770 -12.89 1.76 21.72
C SER A 770 -13.68 3.01 22.09
N LEU A 771 -14.66 3.39 21.27
CA LEU A 771 -15.60 4.49 21.50
C LEU A 771 -16.66 4.18 22.56
N THR A 772 -16.74 2.93 23.03
CA THR A 772 -17.70 2.49 24.06
C THR A 772 -17.07 2.47 25.45
N ALA A 773 -17.92 2.40 26.47
CA ALA A 773 -17.48 2.21 27.85
C ALA A 773 -16.87 0.80 28.14
N TYR A 774 -16.77 -0.10 27.14
CA TYR A 774 -16.03 -1.37 27.26
C TYR A 774 -15.16 -1.64 26.00
N PRO A 775 -13.97 -1.04 25.90
CA PRO A 775 -13.04 -1.29 24.80
C PRO A 775 -12.60 -2.77 24.73
N LEU A 776 -12.84 -3.43 23.60
CA LEU A 776 -12.41 -4.81 23.38
C LEU A 776 -10.88 -4.89 23.32
N ARG A 777 -10.30 -5.67 24.24
CA ARG A 777 -8.85 -5.80 24.44
C ARG A 777 -8.44 -7.27 24.47
N GLY A 778 -7.29 -7.57 23.86
CA GLY A 778 -6.78 -8.94 23.72
C GLY A 778 -7.79 -9.85 23.00
N GLU A 779 -8.03 -11.05 23.54
CA GLU A 779 -8.88 -12.08 22.91
C GLU A 779 -10.33 -11.59 22.69
N HIS A 780 -10.81 -10.63 23.50
CA HIS A 780 -12.14 -10.03 23.34
C HIS A 780 -12.32 -9.31 21.99
N LYS A 781 -11.24 -8.89 21.30
CA LYS A 781 -11.32 -8.33 19.93
C LYS A 781 -11.88 -9.34 18.92
N GLN A 782 -11.82 -10.65 19.20
CA GLN A 782 -12.30 -11.73 18.33
C GLN A 782 -13.72 -12.21 18.68
N ALA A 783 -14.36 -11.63 19.71
CA ALA A 783 -15.68 -12.05 20.15
C ALA A 783 -16.78 -11.55 19.19
N ALA A 784 -17.48 -12.47 18.52
CA ALA A 784 -18.63 -12.13 17.70
C ALA A 784 -19.73 -11.45 18.52
N CYS A 785 -20.34 -10.37 18.01
CA CYS A 785 -21.20 -9.45 18.76
C CYS A 785 -22.31 -10.14 19.59
N ALA A 786 -22.94 -11.19 19.04
CA ALA A 786 -24.00 -11.96 19.69
C ALA A 786 -23.56 -12.71 20.97
N SER A 787 -22.24 -12.87 21.20
CA SER A 787 -21.67 -13.44 22.43
C SER A 787 -21.83 -12.49 23.62
N CYS A 788 -21.77 -11.18 23.37
CA CYS A 788 -21.95 -10.11 24.35
C CYS A 788 -23.39 -9.54 24.33
N HIS A 789 -24.02 -9.54 23.15
CA HIS A 789 -25.35 -8.98 22.88
C HIS A 789 -26.35 -10.08 22.46
N PRO A 790 -26.73 -11.00 23.36
CA PRO A 790 -27.67 -12.07 23.04
C PRO A 790 -29.02 -11.49 22.62
N GLY A 791 -29.53 -11.93 21.47
CA GLY A 791 -30.80 -11.44 20.92
C GLY A 791 -30.75 -9.99 20.40
N SER A 792 -29.58 -9.50 20.00
CA SER A 792 -29.38 -8.13 19.50
C SER A 792 -29.77 -7.05 20.53
N GLN A 793 -29.62 -7.33 21.82
CA GLN A 793 -29.78 -6.34 22.88
C GLN A 793 -28.43 -5.67 23.18
N TYR A 794 -28.25 -4.45 22.69
CA TYR A 794 -27.00 -3.69 22.84
C TYR A 794 -26.95 -2.90 24.17
N THR A 795 -28.10 -2.62 24.77
CA THR A 795 -28.22 -1.84 26.02
C THR A 795 -28.19 -2.72 27.27
N GLY A 796 -27.39 -2.32 28.26
CA GLY A 796 -27.33 -2.95 29.59
C GLY A 796 -26.33 -4.11 29.74
N THR A 797 -25.50 -4.37 28.74
CA THR A 797 -24.47 -5.43 28.72
C THR A 797 -23.49 -5.30 29.90
N PRO A 798 -23.24 -6.36 30.70
CA PRO A 798 -22.31 -6.30 31.83
C PRO A 798 -20.85 -6.06 31.41
N GLN A 799 -20.14 -5.23 32.18
CA GLN A 799 -18.76 -4.80 31.89
C GLN A 799 -17.70 -5.38 32.84
N ASN A 800 -18.10 -6.16 33.85
CA ASN A 800 -17.18 -6.79 34.79
C ASN A 800 -16.89 -8.24 34.37
N CYS A 801 -15.64 -8.67 34.49
CA CYS A 801 -15.18 -9.99 34.02
C CYS A 801 -16.02 -11.14 34.59
N TYR A 802 -16.35 -11.09 35.89
CA TYR A 802 -17.08 -12.14 36.58
C TYR A 802 -18.53 -12.35 36.07
N ALA A 803 -19.19 -11.32 35.55
CA ALA A 803 -20.55 -11.46 35.01
C ALA A 803 -20.62 -12.37 33.77
N CYS A 804 -19.53 -12.46 33.00
CA CYS A 804 -19.41 -13.35 31.85
C CYS A 804 -18.64 -14.64 32.20
N HIS A 805 -17.55 -14.52 32.96
CA HIS A 805 -16.58 -15.60 33.22
C HIS A 805 -16.65 -16.20 34.63
N GLY A 806 -17.73 -15.98 35.37
CA GLY A 806 -17.93 -16.57 36.71
C GLY A 806 -17.96 -18.11 36.74
N THR A 807 -18.12 -18.77 35.59
CA THR A 807 -17.97 -20.22 35.42
C THR A 807 -16.52 -20.68 35.23
N ASP A 808 -15.63 -19.77 34.86
CA ASP A 808 -14.26 -20.06 34.43
C ASP A 808 -13.25 -19.84 35.57
N ASP A 809 -13.73 -19.42 36.74
CA ASP A 809 -12.92 -19.23 37.95
C ASP A 809 -12.41 -20.57 38.53
N ASN A 810 -11.20 -20.93 38.10
CA ASN A 810 -10.47 -22.10 38.58
C ASN A 810 -9.94 -21.94 40.03
N HIS A 811 -10.13 -20.79 40.67
CA HIS A 811 -9.71 -20.52 42.06
C HIS A 811 -10.81 -20.81 43.09
N ASN A 812 -12.02 -21.23 42.67
CA ASN A 812 -13.14 -21.58 43.56
C ASN A 812 -13.57 -20.42 44.48
N GLY A 813 -13.56 -19.18 43.98
CA GLY A 813 -13.98 -17.97 44.67
C GLY A 813 -12.97 -17.40 45.67
N GLN A 814 -11.76 -17.96 45.79
CA GLN A 814 -10.76 -17.55 46.79
C GLN A 814 -10.31 -16.09 46.70
N PHE A 815 -10.40 -15.46 45.51
CA PHE A 815 -9.93 -14.10 45.26
C PHE A 815 -11.05 -13.08 44.94
N GLY A 816 -12.31 -13.48 45.05
CA GLY A 816 -13.46 -12.62 44.74
C GLY A 816 -13.70 -12.45 43.23
N GLN A 817 -14.24 -11.30 42.83
CA GLN A 817 -14.75 -11.05 41.46
C GLN A 817 -13.85 -10.14 40.61
N ALA A 818 -12.84 -9.51 41.22
CA ALA A 818 -11.93 -8.55 40.60
C ALA A 818 -10.80 -9.27 39.84
N CYS A 819 -11.18 -10.04 38.82
CA CYS A 819 -10.29 -10.91 38.03
C CYS A 819 -9.14 -10.11 37.39
N GLU A 820 -9.42 -8.87 37.01
CA GLU A 820 -8.50 -7.91 36.38
C GLU A 820 -7.31 -7.48 37.26
N GLN A 821 -7.33 -7.80 38.56
CA GLN A 821 -6.17 -7.59 39.45
C GLN A 821 -5.03 -8.58 39.20
N CYS A 822 -5.29 -9.67 38.46
CA CYS A 822 -4.30 -10.72 38.18
C CYS A 822 -4.33 -11.19 36.72
N HIS A 823 -5.50 -11.33 36.09
CA HIS A 823 -5.62 -11.77 34.70
C HIS A 823 -5.76 -10.58 33.75
N VAL A 824 -5.00 -10.58 32.64
CA VAL A 824 -5.13 -9.57 31.60
C VAL A 824 -6.03 -10.04 30.44
N PRO A 825 -6.71 -9.14 29.69
CA PRO A 825 -7.58 -9.52 28.57
C PRO A 825 -6.92 -10.25 27.39
N ARG A 826 -5.60 -10.48 27.43
CA ARG A 826 -4.81 -11.28 26.46
C ARG A 826 -4.87 -12.80 26.73
N GLY A 827 -5.71 -13.24 27.68
CA GLY A 827 -6.06 -14.64 27.90
C GLY A 827 -5.77 -15.13 29.31
N TRP A 828 -6.57 -16.09 29.81
CA TRP A 828 -6.58 -16.48 31.23
C TRP A 828 -5.26 -17.00 31.80
N GLN A 829 -4.35 -17.49 30.95
CA GLN A 829 -3.02 -17.94 31.35
C GLN A 829 -2.01 -16.79 31.54
N ALA A 830 -2.29 -15.59 31.01
CA ALA A 830 -1.48 -14.41 31.19
C ALA A 830 -1.82 -13.75 32.55
N VAL A 831 -1.03 -14.09 33.56
CA VAL A 831 -1.24 -13.66 34.95
C VAL A 831 -0.11 -12.73 35.42
N THR A 832 -0.46 -11.49 35.75
CA THR A 832 0.44 -10.51 36.40
C THR A 832 0.33 -10.65 37.92
N PHE A 833 1.11 -11.57 38.50
CA PHE A 833 1.17 -11.79 39.95
C PHE A 833 2.61 -12.03 40.45
N ASP A 834 3.10 -11.16 41.32
CA ASP A 834 4.44 -11.28 41.93
C ASP A 834 4.42 -12.08 43.24
N HIS A 835 5.29 -13.09 43.31
CA HIS A 835 5.53 -13.89 44.52
C HIS A 835 6.58 -13.28 45.46
N GLY A 836 7.34 -12.27 45.02
CA GLY A 836 8.49 -11.69 45.71
C GLY A 836 8.19 -11.14 47.11
N SER A 837 6.95 -10.68 47.35
CA SER A 837 6.48 -10.22 48.66
C SER A 837 6.38 -11.31 49.75
N ALA A 838 6.33 -12.60 49.36
CA ALA A 838 6.11 -13.71 50.27
C ALA A 838 7.12 -14.86 50.11
N TYR A 839 7.36 -15.32 48.87
CA TYR A 839 8.31 -16.40 48.56
C TYR A 839 8.90 -16.20 47.15
N PRO A 840 10.04 -15.50 47.01
CA PRO A 840 10.64 -15.21 45.71
C PRO A 840 10.97 -16.48 44.91
N LEU A 841 10.23 -16.71 43.83
CA LEU A 841 10.45 -17.82 42.90
C LEU A 841 11.77 -17.61 42.16
N THR A 842 12.82 -18.28 42.61
CA THR A 842 14.19 -18.10 42.14
C THR A 842 14.78 -19.44 41.69
N GLY A 843 15.72 -19.41 40.74
CA GLY A 843 16.30 -20.62 40.17
C GLY A 843 15.24 -21.53 39.56
N LYS A 844 15.28 -22.83 39.88
CA LYS A 844 14.34 -23.82 39.31
C LYS A 844 12.91 -23.67 39.83
N HIS A 845 12.69 -22.99 40.96
CA HIS A 845 11.35 -22.67 41.46
C HIS A 845 10.63 -21.61 40.62
N ALA A 846 11.33 -20.89 39.73
CA ALA A 846 10.70 -19.99 38.75
C ALA A 846 10.03 -20.74 37.56
N GLN A 847 10.26 -22.05 37.42
CA GLN A 847 9.82 -22.86 36.27
C GLN A 847 8.81 -23.96 36.64
N VAL A 848 8.29 -23.98 37.87
CA VAL A 848 7.30 -24.98 38.30
C VAL A 848 5.88 -24.44 38.22
N ALA A 849 4.96 -25.21 37.63
CA ALA A 849 3.56 -24.83 37.50
C ALA A 849 2.88 -24.69 38.88
N CYS A 850 2.03 -23.67 39.04
CA CYS A 850 1.47 -23.23 40.32
C CYS A 850 0.87 -24.36 41.17
N ALA A 851 0.14 -25.30 40.55
CA ALA A 851 -0.48 -26.45 41.23
C ALA A 851 0.52 -27.42 41.89
N SER A 852 1.81 -27.34 41.56
CA SER A 852 2.90 -28.08 42.23
C SER A 852 3.17 -27.55 43.64
N CYS A 853 2.97 -26.25 43.85
CA CYS A 853 3.08 -25.55 45.13
C CYS A 853 1.72 -25.41 45.83
N HIS A 854 0.63 -25.35 45.04
CA HIS A 854 -0.75 -25.15 45.49
C HIS A 854 -1.67 -26.32 45.08
N PRO A 855 -1.54 -27.51 45.69
CA PRO A 855 -2.37 -28.67 45.35
C PRO A 855 -3.86 -28.36 45.47
N GLY A 856 -4.63 -28.69 44.42
CA GLY A 856 -6.07 -28.41 44.36
C GLY A 856 -6.42 -26.92 44.33
N ASN A 857 -5.50 -26.08 43.83
CA ASN A 857 -5.64 -24.62 43.72
C ASN A 857 -5.92 -23.95 45.08
N GLN A 858 -5.38 -24.48 46.18
CA GLN A 858 -5.40 -23.81 47.48
C GLN A 858 -4.09 -23.02 47.69
N TYR A 859 -4.20 -21.70 47.65
CA TYR A 859 -3.03 -20.81 47.68
C TYR A 859 -2.66 -20.40 49.12
N ALA A 860 -3.67 -20.20 49.97
CA ALA A 860 -3.48 -19.82 51.37
C ALA A 860 -2.83 -20.94 52.21
N GLY A 861 -1.87 -20.58 53.07
CA GLY A 861 -1.21 -21.50 53.99
C GLY A 861 -0.10 -22.37 53.40
N THR A 862 0.31 -22.12 52.15
CA THR A 862 1.37 -22.86 51.45
C THR A 862 2.72 -22.79 52.19
N PRO A 863 3.36 -23.94 52.54
CA PRO A 863 4.62 -23.95 53.27
C PRO A 863 5.80 -23.36 52.50
N GLN A 864 6.58 -22.51 53.16
CA GLN A 864 7.74 -21.80 52.57
C GLN A 864 9.11 -22.42 52.93
N ASN A 865 9.16 -23.40 53.83
CA ASN A 865 10.40 -24.04 54.27
C ASN A 865 10.77 -25.23 53.38
N CYS A 866 12.01 -25.28 52.89
CA CYS A 866 12.48 -26.25 51.89
C CYS A 866 12.09 -27.70 52.20
N VAL A 867 12.18 -28.10 53.48
CA VAL A 867 11.89 -29.45 53.95
C VAL A 867 10.42 -29.88 53.77
N ALA A 868 9.45 -28.96 53.76
CA ALA A 868 8.04 -29.31 53.61
C ALA A 868 7.73 -29.93 52.22
N CYS A 869 8.44 -29.48 51.18
CA CYS A 869 8.33 -30.02 49.83
C CYS A 869 9.42 -31.07 49.53
N HIS A 870 10.65 -30.84 50.00
CA HIS A 870 11.83 -31.62 49.62
C HIS A 870 12.26 -32.68 50.66
N GLN A 871 11.37 -33.10 51.58
CA GLN A 871 11.69 -34.14 52.58
C GLN A 871 12.17 -35.46 51.94
N ALA A 872 11.65 -35.83 50.77
CA ALA A 872 12.07 -37.02 50.03
C ALA A 872 13.41 -36.84 49.28
N ASP A 873 13.83 -35.60 49.04
CA ASP A 873 15.08 -35.28 48.35
C ASP A 873 16.29 -35.30 49.29
N ASP A 874 16.10 -35.03 50.59
CA ASP A 874 17.20 -34.99 51.56
C ASP A 874 17.91 -36.34 51.73
N LYS A 875 19.08 -36.48 51.09
CA LYS A 875 19.92 -37.68 51.21
C LYS A 875 20.72 -37.71 52.52
N HIS A 876 20.67 -36.66 53.34
CA HIS A 876 21.32 -36.59 54.65
C HIS A 876 20.44 -37.15 55.78
N ASN A 877 19.16 -37.42 55.53
CA ASN A 877 18.22 -38.00 56.50
C ASN A 877 18.10 -37.15 57.79
N GLY A 878 17.98 -35.82 57.63
CA GLY A 878 17.81 -34.84 58.70
C GLY A 878 19.08 -34.46 59.47
N GLN A 879 20.24 -35.02 59.13
CA GLN A 879 21.49 -34.87 59.90
C GLN A 879 22.01 -33.43 60.03
N PHE A 880 21.61 -32.52 59.12
CA PHE A 880 22.01 -31.10 59.12
C PHE A 880 20.85 -30.14 59.45
N GLY A 881 19.73 -30.66 59.96
CA GLY A 881 18.54 -29.85 60.26
C GLY A 881 17.76 -29.44 59.01
N GLN A 882 16.95 -28.38 59.13
CA GLN A 882 16.00 -27.97 58.08
C GLN A 882 16.49 -26.80 57.20
N ASN A 883 17.60 -26.13 57.56
CA ASN A 883 18.09 -24.95 56.86
C ASN A 883 18.95 -25.31 55.63
N CYS A 884 18.31 -25.90 54.63
CA CYS A 884 18.94 -26.39 53.40
C CYS A 884 19.71 -25.29 52.63
N ALA A 885 19.26 -24.04 52.76
CA ALA A 885 19.86 -22.86 52.12
C ALA A 885 21.27 -22.51 52.62
N GLN A 886 21.76 -23.14 53.69
CA GLN A 886 23.15 -22.96 54.15
C GLN A 886 24.19 -23.63 53.22
N CYS A 887 23.78 -24.58 52.38
CA CYS A 887 24.69 -25.32 51.50
C CYS A 887 24.14 -25.52 50.07
N HIS A 888 22.81 -25.55 49.89
CA HIS A 888 22.16 -25.72 48.59
C HIS A 888 21.49 -24.42 48.13
N THR A 889 21.33 -24.24 46.82
CA THR A 889 20.68 -23.06 46.24
C THR A 889 19.42 -23.45 45.46
N PRO A 890 18.49 -22.52 45.18
CA PRO A 890 17.32 -22.77 44.32
C PRO A 890 17.67 -23.23 42.88
N ASN A 891 18.93 -23.06 42.46
CA ASN A 891 19.41 -23.57 41.17
C ASN A 891 19.63 -25.09 41.17
N GLY A 892 19.84 -25.72 42.34
CA GLY A 892 19.89 -27.17 42.46
C GLY A 892 20.60 -27.72 43.71
N TRP A 893 20.39 -29.01 43.94
CA TRP A 893 20.98 -29.77 45.06
C TRP A 893 22.46 -30.14 44.86
N GLN A 894 22.97 -30.07 43.63
CA GLN A 894 24.38 -30.37 43.30
C GLN A 894 25.25 -29.11 43.34
N GLY A 895 26.55 -29.26 43.59
CA GLY A 895 27.48 -28.12 43.71
C GLY A 895 27.43 -27.41 45.07
N ALA A 896 26.97 -28.10 46.12
CA ALA A 896 26.84 -27.52 47.46
C ALA A 896 28.18 -27.00 48.01
N SER A 897 28.23 -25.72 48.35
CA SER A 897 29.42 -25.09 48.94
C SER A 897 29.41 -25.25 50.45
N PHE A 898 30.49 -25.76 51.01
CA PHE A 898 30.64 -25.97 52.45
C PHE A 898 32.05 -25.55 52.90
N ASP A 899 32.13 -24.44 53.64
CA ASP A 899 33.40 -23.97 54.19
C ASP A 899 33.86 -24.88 55.34
N HIS A 900 34.84 -25.72 55.06
CA HIS A 900 35.52 -26.50 56.10
C HIS A 900 36.26 -25.64 57.13
N GLY A 901 36.61 -24.39 56.80
CA GLY A 901 37.21 -23.39 57.70
C GLY A 901 36.35 -23.10 58.92
N SER A 902 35.03 -23.01 58.73
CA SER A 902 34.02 -22.85 59.79
C SER A 902 33.94 -24.02 60.78
N THR A 903 34.55 -25.17 60.46
CA THR A 903 34.43 -26.41 61.25
C THR A 903 35.58 -26.60 62.25
N ALA A 904 35.43 -27.58 63.14
CA ALA A 904 36.52 -28.03 64.01
C ALA A 904 37.77 -28.56 63.24
N TYR A 905 37.61 -28.91 61.95
CA TYR A 905 38.63 -29.53 61.09
C TYR A 905 38.79 -28.79 59.74
N PRO A 906 39.43 -27.60 59.74
CA PRO A 906 39.80 -26.91 58.51
C PRO A 906 40.74 -27.77 57.66
N LEU A 907 40.47 -27.87 56.36
CA LEU A 907 41.29 -28.62 55.41
C LEU A 907 42.58 -27.84 55.09
N THR A 908 43.72 -28.29 55.61
CA THR A 908 45.00 -27.61 55.45
C THR A 908 46.07 -28.50 54.79
N GLY A 909 47.05 -27.87 54.15
CA GLY A 909 48.05 -28.56 53.33
C GLY A 909 47.38 -29.33 52.18
N ARG A 910 47.88 -30.54 51.89
CA ARG A 910 47.35 -31.38 50.80
C ARG A 910 45.87 -31.77 50.96
N HIS A 911 45.28 -31.66 52.15
CA HIS A 911 43.84 -31.90 52.33
C HIS A 911 42.97 -30.81 51.71
N GLY A 912 43.47 -29.56 51.61
CA GLY A 912 42.81 -28.48 50.87
C GLY A 912 42.95 -28.57 49.34
N GLN A 913 43.67 -29.59 48.83
CA GLN A 913 43.87 -29.84 47.40
C GLN A 913 43.02 -31.03 46.90
N VAL A 914 42.16 -31.61 47.75
CA VAL A 914 41.26 -32.71 47.40
C VAL A 914 39.89 -32.14 47.07
N ALA A 915 39.44 -32.29 45.83
CA ALA A 915 38.09 -31.89 45.42
C ALA A 915 37.01 -32.74 46.12
N CYS A 916 35.87 -32.13 46.46
CA CYS A 916 34.73 -32.80 47.08
C CYS A 916 33.95 -33.69 46.09
N VAL A 917 34.58 -34.78 45.65
CA VAL A 917 33.91 -35.87 44.89
C VAL A 917 33.32 -36.92 45.84
N SER A 918 32.11 -37.37 45.52
CA SER A 918 31.33 -38.29 46.35
C SER A 918 31.90 -39.71 46.32
N VAL A 919 32.62 -40.09 47.38
CA VAL A 919 33.20 -41.43 47.53
C VAL A 919 32.10 -42.47 47.86
N PRO A 920 31.88 -43.51 47.03
CA PRO A 920 30.90 -44.54 47.34
C PRO A 920 31.32 -45.40 48.54
N PRO A 921 30.42 -45.77 49.46
CA PRO A 921 30.76 -46.54 50.66
C PRO A 921 31.09 -47.99 50.31
N GLY A 922 32.38 -48.37 50.25
CA GLY A 922 32.74 -49.76 49.92
C GLY A 922 34.17 -50.28 50.16
N ARG A 923 35.24 -49.52 49.84
CA ARG A 923 36.61 -50.09 49.76
C ARG A 923 37.66 -49.40 50.66
N PRO A 924 38.42 -50.17 51.47
CA PRO A 924 39.63 -49.68 52.16
C PRO A 924 40.91 -50.01 51.36
N VAL A 925 41.95 -49.21 51.54
CA VAL A 925 43.33 -49.45 51.07
C VAL A 925 44.27 -49.54 52.29
N ARG A 926 45.40 -50.26 52.17
CA ARG A 926 46.44 -50.39 53.21
C ARG A 926 47.79 -49.83 52.73
N GLY A 927 48.58 -49.33 53.67
CA GLY A 927 50.01 -48.99 53.52
C GLY A 927 50.65 -48.91 54.91
N ASP A 928 51.88 -49.42 55.03
CA ASP A 928 52.54 -49.90 56.26
C ASP A 928 52.99 -48.82 57.30
N ALA A 929 53.58 -49.26 58.42
CA ALA A 929 53.93 -48.45 59.60
C ALA A 929 55.22 -48.96 60.29
N PRO A 930 55.76 -48.20 61.28
CA PRO A 930 56.32 -48.85 62.47
C PRO A 930 56.12 -48.11 63.83
N GLU A 931 55.83 -48.90 64.90
CA GLU A 931 56.27 -48.79 66.33
C GLU A 931 56.06 -47.49 67.18
N LEU A 932 55.95 -47.48 68.54
CA LEU A 932 55.58 -48.45 69.61
C LEU A 932 55.33 -47.73 70.97
N ARG A 933 54.34 -48.21 71.79
CA ARG A 933 54.22 -48.12 73.30
C ARG A 933 54.05 -46.72 73.97
N ARG A 934 53.68 -46.55 75.27
CA ARG A 934 52.68 -47.13 76.24
C ARG A 934 52.63 -46.21 77.51
N LEU A 935 51.56 -46.28 78.35
CA LEU A 935 51.39 -45.62 79.68
C LEU A 935 51.19 -44.07 79.66
N SER A 936 50.65 -43.36 80.69
CA SER A 936 49.64 -43.66 81.74
C SER A 936 49.24 -42.39 82.53
N ARG A 937 47.92 -42.12 82.68
CA ARG A 937 47.21 -41.27 83.69
C ARG A 937 47.74 -39.85 84.10
N ARG A 938 46.81 -38.87 84.05
CA ARG A 938 46.76 -37.53 84.71
C ARG A 938 47.67 -36.40 84.19
N GLY A 939 47.07 -35.38 83.56
CA GLY A 939 47.64 -34.00 83.53
C GLY A 939 47.19 -33.08 82.38
N ARG A 940 46.65 -31.90 82.75
CA ARG A 940 46.65 -30.57 82.07
C ARG A 940 46.72 -30.41 80.52
N GLN A 941 45.80 -29.56 80.03
CA GLN A 941 45.92 -28.55 78.93
C GLN A 941 46.09 -28.95 77.44
N ALA A 942 45.42 -28.15 76.59
CA ALA A 942 45.70 -27.76 75.19
C ALA A 942 45.46 -28.71 73.97
N GLN A 943 44.60 -28.22 73.05
CA GLN A 943 44.61 -28.27 71.55
C GLN A 943 44.67 -29.60 70.72
N ARG A 944 43.56 -29.87 70.00
CA ARG A 944 43.44 -30.51 68.63
C ARG A 944 44.02 -31.97 68.44
N PRO A 945 43.97 -32.63 67.24
CA PRO A 945 42.76 -33.03 66.46
C PRO A 945 42.73 -34.51 65.89
N VAL A 946 41.55 -35.00 65.42
CA VAL A 946 41.28 -36.11 64.44
C VAL A 946 41.30 -37.65 64.80
N TRP A 947 40.11 -38.27 64.56
CA TRP A 947 39.60 -39.62 64.19
C TRP A 947 40.42 -40.94 63.87
N SER A 948 40.02 -42.06 64.53
CA SER A 948 39.52 -43.39 63.99
C SER A 948 40.42 -44.36 63.13
N LYS A 949 40.17 -45.68 62.86
CA LYS A 949 39.09 -46.70 63.15
C LYS A 949 39.55 -48.18 62.80
N LEU A 950 38.65 -49.20 62.93
CA LEU A 950 38.67 -50.60 62.35
C LEU A 950 39.41 -51.73 63.18
N ARG A 951 39.13 -53.07 63.13
CA ARG A 951 38.15 -54.00 62.43
C ARG A 951 37.93 -55.36 63.27
N PRO A 952 37.52 -56.58 62.79
CA PRO A 952 36.10 -57.08 62.81
C PRO A 952 35.79 -58.59 63.15
N MET A 953 34.49 -58.96 63.12
CA MET A 953 33.91 -60.29 62.68
C MET A 953 34.06 -61.56 63.58
N PRO A 954 33.39 -62.74 63.33
CA PRO A 954 32.76 -63.26 62.08
C PRO A 954 31.44 -64.12 62.14
N LEU A 955 30.98 -64.62 60.95
CA LEU A 955 30.03 -65.73 60.63
C LEU A 955 28.52 -65.54 60.93
N HIS A 956 27.51 -66.11 60.22
CA HIS A 956 27.30 -66.93 58.97
C HIS A 956 25.79 -66.76 58.56
N ARG A 957 25.06 -67.29 57.53
CA ARG A 957 25.08 -68.18 56.30
C ARG A 957 23.87 -67.66 55.43
N ARG A 958 23.19 -68.19 54.37
CA ARG A 958 23.04 -69.25 53.29
C ARG A 958 21.91 -68.63 52.37
N LEU A 959 21.56 -68.86 51.09
CA LEU A 959 21.87 -69.58 49.81
C LEU A 959 21.26 -68.67 48.68
N ALA A 960 21.70 -68.53 47.42
CA ALA A 960 21.87 -69.43 46.25
C ALA A 960 20.56 -69.86 45.51
N GLY A 961 20.39 -69.63 44.19
CA GLY A 961 21.20 -68.81 43.26
C GLY A 961 20.90 -68.95 41.73
N GLY A 962 21.45 -68.01 40.92
CA GLY A 962 21.50 -68.00 39.42
C GLY A 962 20.46 -67.08 38.72
N LEU A 963 20.45 -66.82 37.39
CA LEU A 963 21.40 -66.78 36.22
C LEU A 963 20.56 -66.23 35.00
N ASP A 964 21.02 -65.55 33.94
CA ASP A 964 22.23 -64.75 33.61
C ASP A 964 21.92 -63.72 32.45
N ARG A 965 22.70 -63.65 31.34
CA ARG A 965 22.65 -62.69 30.19
C ARG A 965 23.01 -63.40 28.84
N PRO A 966 23.38 -62.79 27.67
CA PRO A 966 23.43 -61.37 27.18
C PRO A 966 23.01 -61.10 25.69
N ARG A 967 23.27 -59.88 25.16
CA ARG A 967 23.44 -59.46 23.71
C ARG A 967 22.17 -59.42 22.80
N SER A 968 22.11 -58.70 21.66
CA SER A 968 22.94 -57.63 21.02
C SER A 968 22.23 -56.93 19.82
N ASP A 969 22.55 -55.67 19.57
CA ASP A 969 22.64 -54.88 18.30
C ASP A 969 21.51 -54.79 17.23
N ARG A 970 21.45 -53.59 16.61
CA ARG A 970 20.95 -53.17 15.26
C ARG A 970 19.55 -52.51 15.10
N PHE A 971 19.60 -51.31 14.49
CA PHE A 971 18.57 -50.61 13.68
C PHE A 971 18.35 -51.32 12.31
N PRO A 972 17.41 -50.92 11.40
CA PRO A 972 16.52 -49.72 11.39
C PRO A 972 15.03 -49.98 11.00
N ALA A 973 14.31 -48.87 10.79
CA ALA A 973 13.22 -48.64 9.81
C ALA A 973 11.72 -48.93 10.12
N HIS A 974 10.92 -47.89 9.82
CA HIS A 974 9.47 -47.71 9.55
C HIS A 974 8.50 -48.92 9.50
N GLY A 975 7.21 -48.70 9.83
CA GLY A 975 6.19 -49.67 9.36
C GLY A 975 4.69 -49.65 9.72
N ARG A 976 4.08 -48.59 10.29
CA ARG A 976 2.60 -48.44 10.50
C ARG A 976 1.90 -49.43 11.50
N PRO A 977 0.72 -49.08 12.06
CA PRO A 977 0.06 -49.87 13.12
C PRO A 977 -1.05 -50.83 12.63
N ARG A 978 -1.45 -51.80 13.48
CA ARG A 978 -2.74 -52.52 13.39
C ARG A 978 -3.46 -52.61 14.74
N ARG A 979 -4.79 -52.70 14.68
CA ARG A 979 -5.74 -52.57 15.81
C ARG A 979 -5.97 -53.87 16.59
N GLY A 980 -6.26 -53.72 17.89
CA GLY A 980 -7.18 -54.60 18.65
C GLY A 980 -6.58 -55.37 19.83
N ARG A 981 -7.38 -55.86 20.80
CA ARG A 981 -8.84 -55.72 21.03
C ARG A 981 -9.22 -56.26 22.43
N LEU A 982 -10.45 -55.96 22.90
CA LEU A 982 -11.17 -56.51 24.08
C LEU A 982 -10.72 -55.94 25.46
N TYR A 983 -11.60 -55.29 26.26
CA TYR A 983 -12.83 -55.72 26.99
C TYR A 983 -12.49 -56.45 28.33
N ILE A 984 -13.13 -56.20 29.49
CA ILE A 984 -14.46 -56.74 29.91
C ILE A 984 -14.97 -56.11 31.27
N VAL A 985 -16.24 -55.59 31.33
CA VAL A 985 -17.17 -55.29 32.50
C VAL A 985 -16.71 -54.48 33.77
N SER A 986 -17.55 -53.98 34.72
CA SER A 986 -19.02 -54.07 35.01
C SER A 986 -19.64 -52.98 35.94
N TRP A 987 -20.89 -52.52 35.62
CA TRP A 987 -22.12 -52.30 36.45
C TRP A 987 -22.14 -51.50 37.81
N GLN A 988 -23.23 -50.86 38.30
CA GLN A 988 -24.46 -50.19 37.76
C GLN A 988 -25.39 -49.63 38.90
N ARG A 989 -26.43 -48.81 38.57
CA ARG A 989 -27.64 -48.30 39.34
C ARG A 989 -27.52 -46.89 39.97
N ARG A 990 -28.55 -46.00 40.05
CA ARG A 990 -29.98 -45.84 39.58
C ARG A 990 -30.29 -44.30 39.65
N LEU A 991 -30.89 -43.58 38.67
CA LEU A 991 -32.31 -43.49 38.20
C LEU A 991 -33.33 -42.95 39.23
N PRO A 992 -34.40 -42.17 38.87
CA PRO A 992 -35.09 -42.02 37.55
C PRO A 992 -35.23 -40.55 37.02
N GLY A 993 -35.88 -40.21 35.88
CA GLY A 993 -36.55 -41.00 34.82
C GLY A 993 -37.31 -40.16 33.75
N TYR A 994 -38.16 -40.84 32.95
CA TYR A 994 -39.06 -40.37 31.85
C TYR A 994 -38.46 -39.95 30.48
N ALA A 995 -38.53 -40.88 29.52
CA ALA A 995 -38.60 -40.65 28.06
C ALA A 995 -39.18 -41.92 27.38
N HIS A 996 -39.71 -41.84 26.15
CA HIS A 996 -40.33 -42.99 25.47
C HIS A 996 -40.05 -43.07 23.95
N GLN A 997 -39.51 -44.22 23.51
CA GLN A 997 -39.80 -44.94 22.25
C GLN A 997 -39.30 -44.34 20.89
N LEU A 998 -38.38 -45.01 20.13
CA LEU A 998 -38.47 -46.24 19.27
C LEU A 998 -38.97 -45.91 17.82
N LEU A 999 -38.46 -46.44 16.68
CA LEU A 999 -37.67 -47.65 16.31
C LEU A 999 -36.89 -47.55 14.95
N PHE A 1000 -35.88 -48.43 14.80
CA PHE A 1000 -35.37 -49.12 13.57
C PHE A 1000 -34.49 -48.44 12.47
N LEU A 1001 -33.97 -49.31 11.59
CA LEU A 1001 -32.83 -49.17 10.66
C LEU A 1001 -33.26 -49.48 9.20
N SER A 1002 -32.56 -48.96 8.17
CA SER A 1002 -31.75 -49.82 7.26
C SER A 1002 -31.06 -49.14 6.05
N ARG A 1003 -29.80 -49.56 5.82
CA ARG A 1003 -29.11 -49.87 4.53
C ARG A 1003 -29.18 -48.95 3.29
N ARG A 1004 -28.01 -48.35 3.00
CA ARG A 1004 -27.17 -48.48 1.77
C ARG A 1004 -27.67 -48.00 0.37
N ALA A 1005 -26.83 -47.09 -0.16
CA ALA A 1005 -26.16 -47.11 -1.47
C ALA A 1005 -26.89 -46.60 -2.74
N GLY A 1006 -26.13 -45.85 -3.57
CA GLY A 1006 -26.50 -45.58 -4.97
C GLY A 1006 -26.17 -44.17 -5.50
N LEU A 1007 -24.89 -43.85 -5.73
CA LEU A 1007 -24.55 -43.01 -6.90
C LEU A 1007 -24.58 -43.93 -8.14
N PRO A 1008 -25.06 -43.44 -9.29
CA PRO A 1008 -24.08 -42.98 -10.28
C PRO A 1008 -24.49 -41.71 -11.05
N CYS A 1009 -23.49 -41.05 -11.65
CA CYS A 1009 -23.66 -39.89 -12.51
C CYS A 1009 -24.36 -40.22 -13.83
N ARG A 1010 -25.12 -39.26 -14.40
CA ARG A 1010 -25.28 -39.09 -15.86
C ARG A 1010 -25.88 -37.72 -16.24
N HIS A 1011 -25.05 -36.86 -16.83
CA HIS A 1011 -25.44 -36.05 -17.98
C HIS A 1011 -25.75 -36.99 -19.18
N PRO A 1012 -26.47 -36.59 -20.26
CA PRO A 1012 -26.53 -35.22 -20.79
C PRO A 1012 -27.90 -34.72 -21.31
N GLY A 1013 -27.93 -33.44 -21.71
CA GLY A 1013 -28.29 -33.13 -23.11
C GLY A 1013 -29.66 -32.51 -23.43
N LEU A 1014 -29.59 -31.26 -23.89
CA LEU A 1014 -30.34 -30.66 -25.01
C LEU A 1014 -31.88 -30.39 -24.92
N ARG A 1015 -32.16 -29.07 -24.89
CA ARG A 1015 -32.92 -28.28 -25.90
C ARG A 1015 -34.48 -28.27 -25.94
N LEU A 1016 -34.98 -27.02 -25.93
CA LEU A 1016 -36.01 -26.41 -26.81
C LEU A 1016 -37.49 -26.84 -26.72
N ARG A 1017 -38.32 -25.99 -26.10
CA ARG A 1017 -39.36 -25.12 -26.72
C ARG A 1017 -40.12 -24.36 -25.61
N VAL A 1018 -40.30 -23.03 -25.58
CA VAL A 1018 -40.81 -22.04 -26.56
C VAL A 1018 -42.35 -21.98 -26.62
N LEU A 1019 -42.91 -21.01 -25.86
CA LEU A 1019 -44.18 -20.28 -26.10
C LEU A 1019 -45.53 -21.05 -25.94
N PRO A 1020 -46.71 -20.39 -25.98
CA PRO A 1020 -47.14 -19.26 -25.11
C PRO A 1020 -48.62 -19.33 -24.64
N ARG A 1021 -49.05 -18.49 -23.66
CA ARG A 1021 -50.18 -17.51 -23.76
C ARG A 1021 -50.82 -17.05 -22.43
N TYR A 1022 -50.99 -15.73 -22.36
CA TYR A 1022 -51.95 -14.95 -21.56
C TYR A 1022 -53.35 -15.56 -21.33
N ARG A 1023 -53.95 -15.17 -20.20
CA ARG A 1023 -55.35 -14.70 -20.19
C ARG A 1023 -55.57 -13.60 -19.13
N GLN A 1024 -56.39 -12.61 -19.47
CA GLN A 1024 -56.64 -11.40 -18.67
C GLN A 1024 -57.70 -11.65 -17.57
N LEU A 1025 -57.66 -10.86 -16.49
CA LEU A 1025 -58.79 -10.66 -15.57
C LEU A 1025 -59.65 -9.46 -16.02
N ALA A 1026 -60.93 -9.47 -15.64
CA ALA A 1026 -61.86 -8.37 -15.91
C ALA A 1026 -62.72 -7.99 -14.68
N ALA A 1027 -62.57 -6.73 -14.28
CA ALA A 1027 -63.43 -5.82 -13.50
C ALA A 1027 -64.64 -6.34 -12.67
N ARG A 1028 -64.68 -5.88 -11.40
CA ARG A 1028 -65.86 -5.36 -10.64
C ARG A 1028 -65.32 -4.58 -9.42
N ILE A 1029 -65.22 -3.25 -9.45
CA ILE A 1029 -66.29 -2.25 -9.26
C ILE A 1029 -66.98 -2.36 -7.90
N VAL A 1030 -66.56 -1.53 -6.93
CA VAL A 1030 -67.44 -0.68 -6.08
C VAL A 1030 -66.69 0.63 -5.75
N GLN A 1031 -67.41 1.75 -5.87
CA GLN A 1031 -67.16 3.11 -5.34
C GLN A 1031 -68.57 3.70 -5.04
N PRO A 1032 -68.79 4.88 -4.38
CA PRO A 1032 -67.89 6.05 -4.34
C PRO A 1032 -67.81 6.93 -3.06
N GLY A 1033 -66.68 7.65 -2.94
CA GLY A 1033 -66.54 9.04 -2.44
C GLY A 1033 -66.93 9.43 -1.00
N PRO A 1034 -66.92 10.75 -0.66
CA PRO A 1034 -66.28 11.85 -1.40
C PRO A 1034 -65.53 12.90 -0.52
N LEU A 1035 -64.65 13.68 -1.18
CA LEU A 1035 -64.27 15.08 -0.90
C LEU A 1035 -63.89 15.50 0.55
N LEU A 1036 -62.59 15.69 0.76
CA LEU A 1036 -62.01 17.04 0.87
C LEU A 1036 -60.53 17.02 0.43
#